data_AF-A0A0B1TUV3-F1
#
_entry.id   AF-A0A0B1TUV3-F1
#
_cell.length_a   1.000
_cell.length_b   1.000
_cell.length_c   1.000
_cell.angle_alpha   90.00
_cell.angle_beta   90.00
_cell.angle_gamma   90.00
#
_symmetry.space_group_name_H-M   'P 1'
#
loop_
_entity.id
_entity.type
_entity.pdbx_description
1 polymer ?
#
loop_
_entity_poly.entity_id
_entity_poly.type
_entity_poly.pdbx_seq_one_letter_code
_entity_poly.pdbx_strand_id
1 'polypeptide(L)'
;MPVGESAVYLYPQGPDWFVPNAAADAVLRRAAAGTAAGCEDTLFLSRLPTAEATPYAGRQAALALDSLGELWLHLTDRCNLACRHCLFCSGPAAALELSAQTALRRIREAAVLGCRVFALTGGEPFCHPDLGRIVDAALAVPDSHVVILTNGTGFTGQADLLAGWPRDRVHFQASCDGLAPRHDAMRGQGAFARLKADLAAARDLGFGLTLSFCPTTANVGDLPAMVDLAAAVGAAGLHLMWHFAAGRGRDNDRPSDDALFAAVTETALRAETAGLSIDNLAALASQVFSPAATRHDGATAGWESVAVGPDGRLYPSPALIGEAALATPIDDAAGGLQAAWKTSPVLDSLRRTTSATADSPWRLVLGGGDPDHAWRHSGRFDGADPYLPLRERLAAWMIRREAEAVPDARPNRPGLRLKMGETHESCHAHGEVALAHTNCLLSIAGQSSLGHIKDFYTEAAAVEKGDIVNPVRYPLEMVEHIPEFFRVRGYGCGSPIADAGLVAGETVVDLGCGAGVECLIAARQVGPDGRAIGIDMLPAMLARATRAAAATAEVLGYANAVFFQGYLEALPLAEGTADCITSNCVLNLSTRKRRLYAEIFRILKPGGRIVFSDVATETPATAAICNDPTLRGECISGTLTQRDLFAILEESGFTAMRIIRRFPYRVVGGHDFYSVTVEARKPLALPPRRKVLYRGPFRAVVTASGEVLRAGEVRTIVLHEEDLTGHALLVLDEQGHIANPDFDAGGTSCCCGPAAGQEIAALLQKLPKHDALTPLALTPPTP
;
A
#
# COMPACT_ATOMS: atom_id res chain seq x y z
N MET A 1 -8.57 -17.68 -7.96
CA MET A 1 -8.90 -18.69 -6.92
C MET A 1 -10.18 -18.23 -6.24
N PRO A 2 -11.10 -19.13 -5.84
CA PRO A 2 -12.16 -18.73 -4.92
C PRO A 2 -11.49 -18.21 -3.64
N VAL A 3 -11.80 -16.96 -3.26
CA VAL A 3 -11.28 -16.35 -2.02
C VAL A 3 -11.81 -17.17 -0.85
N GLY A 4 -10.94 -17.51 0.09
CA GLY A 4 -11.22 -18.42 1.19
C GLY A 4 -12.24 -17.88 2.21
N GLU A 5 -12.58 -18.75 3.17
CA GLU A 5 -13.57 -18.47 4.22
C GLU A 5 -13.00 -17.65 5.39
N SER A 6 -11.81 -17.04 5.24
CA SER A 6 -11.12 -16.30 6.30
C SER A 6 -12.02 -15.21 6.90
N ALA A 7 -12.24 -15.26 8.21
CA ALA A 7 -13.07 -14.28 8.90
C ALA A 7 -12.37 -12.90 8.89
N VAL A 8 -13.13 -11.83 8.66
CA VAL A 8 -12.65 -10.45 8.79
C VAL A 8 -13.30 -9.87 10.04
N TYR A 9 -12.47 -9.41 10.98
CA TYR A 9 -12.93 -8.80 12.22
C TYR A 9 -12.79 -7.28 12.12
N LEU A 10 -13.91 -6.59 12.34
CA LEU A 10 -14.00 -5.13 12.34
C LEU A 10 -14.14 -4.64 13.77
N TYR A 11 -13.43 -3.58 14.12
CA TYR A 11 -13.59 -2.94 15.41
C TYR A 11 -14.81 -2.00 15.40
N PRO A 12 -15.89 -2.27 16.15
CA PRO A 12 -17.15 -1.54 15.96
C PRO A 12 -17.10 -0.05 16.30
N GLN A 13 -16.11 0.42 17.07
CA GLN A 13 -16.00 1.82 17.52
C GLN A 13 -14.92 2.61 16.77
N GLY A 14 -14.22 2.00 15.82
CA GLY A 14 -13.12 2.62 15.06
C GLY A 14 -13.01 2.07 13.64
N PRO A 15 -12.00 2.51 12.88
CA PRO A 15 -11.79 2.03 11.52
C PRO A 15 -10.96 0.73 11.46
N ASP A 16 -10.40 0.29 12.58
CA ASP A 16 -9.44 -0.81 12.55
C ASP A 16 -10.07 -2.17 12.27
N TRP A 17 -9.36 -3.00 11.52
CA TRP A 17 -9.75 -4.37 11.19
C TRP A 17 -8.55 -5.31 11.17
N PHE A 18 -8.82 -6.61 11.29
CA PHE A 18 -7.80 -7.65 11.15
C PHE A 18 -8.38 -8.98 10.64
N VAL A 19 -7.48 -9.84 10.14
CA VAL A 19 -7.77 -11.20 9.69
C VAL A 19 -6.95 -12.18 10.53
N PRO A 20 -7.57 -12.98 11.42
CA PRO A 20 -6.87 -14.03 12.15
C PRO A 20 -6.65 -15.25 11.25
N ASN A 21 -5.70 -16.11 11.64
CA ASN A 21 -5.67 -17.47 11.13
C ASN A 21 -6.74 -18.36 11.81
N ALA A 22 -6.89 -19.60 11.34
CA ALA A 22 -7.92 -20.52 11.85
C ALA A 22 -7.80 -20.79 13.36
N ALA A 23 -6.57 -20.93 13.87
CA ALA A 23 -6.32 -21.10 15.31
C ALA A 23 -6.76 -19.87 16.11
N ALA A 24 -6.43 -18.67 15.65
CA ALA A 24 -6.83 -17.41 16.27
C ALA A 24 -8.34 -17.14 16.19
N ASP A 25 -9.01 -17.47 15.07
CA ASP A 25 -10.48 -17.41 14.97
C ASP A 25 -11.14 -18.30 16.03
N ALA A 26 -10.62 -19.53 16.23
CA ALA A 26 -11.08 -20.40 17.30
C ALA A 26 -10.87 -19.79 18.71
N VAL A 27 -9.74 -19.09 18.94
CA VAL A 27 -9.50 -18.35 20.20
C VAL A 27 -10.54 -17.24 20.39
N LEU A 28 -10.81 -16.44 19.37
CA LEU A 28 -11.77 -15.34 19.42
C LEU A 28 -13.18 -15.84 19.77
N ARG A 29 -13.63 -16.93 19.13
CA ARG A 29 -14.93 -17.55 19.41
C ARG A 29 -15.02 -18.09 20.84
N ARG A 30 -13.95 -18.72 21.35
CA ARG A 30 -13.89 -19.19 22.75
C ARG A 30 -13.90 -18.04 23.75
N ALA A 31 -13.14 -16.98 23.48
CA ALA A 31 -13.08 -15.78 24.31
C ALA A 31 -14.45 -15.09 24.39
N ALA A 32 -15.15 -14.97 23.25
CA ALA A 32 -16.52 -14.45 23.20
C ALA A 32 -17.52 -15.30 24.01
N ALA A 33 -17.28 -16.62 24.10
CA ALA A 33 -18.07 -17.53 24.92
C ALA A 33 -17.66 -17.55 26.42
N GLY A 34 -16.72 -16.70 26.85
CA GLY A 34 -16.28 -16.61 28.25
C GLY A 34 -15.40 -17.78 28.72
N THR A 35 -14.77 -18.53 27.80
CA THR A 35 -13.86 -19.63 28.15
C THR A 35 -12.48 -19.10 28.53
N ALA A 36 -11.85 -19.69 29.56
CA ALA A 36 -10.51 -19.30 29.99
C ALA A 36 -9.47 -19.47 28.87
N ALA A 37 -8.71 -18.42 28.61
CA ALA A 37 -7.64 -18.40 27.61
C ALA A 37 -6.38 -19.08 28.15
N GLY A 38 -5.73 -19.90 27.31
CA GLY A 38 -4.36 -20.35 27.55
C GLY A 38 -3.36 -19.20 27.49
N CYS A 39 -2.08 -19.48 27.75
CA CYS A 39 -1.02 -18.47 27.68
C CYS A 39 -0.88 -17.90 26.24
N GLU A 40 -0.84 -18.77 25.23
CA GLU A 40 -0.76 -18.35 23.82
C GLU A 40 -2.00 -17.56 23.37
N ASP A 41 -3.19 -18.01 23.77
CA ASP A 41 -4.45 -17.30 23.53
C ASP A 41 -4.40 -15.90 24.13
N THR A 42 -3.91 -15.76 25.37
CA THR A 42 -3.78 -14.46 26.05
C THR A 42 -2.77 -13.56 25.35
N LEU A 43 -1.62 -14.10 24.91
CA LEU A 43 -0.64 -13.34 24.14
C LEU A 43 -1.22 -12.84 22.82
N PHE A 44 -1.92 -13.71 22.08
CA PHE A 44 -2.63 -13.33 20.85
C PHE A 44 -3.67 -12.22 21.12
N LEU A 45 -4.56 -12.41 22.10
CA LEU A 45 -5.61 -11.45 22.44
C LEU A 45 -5.03 -10.09 22.86
N SER A 46 -3.90 -10.07 23.57
CA SER A 46 -3.24 -8.84 23.99
C SER A 46 -2.71 -7.99 22.83
N ARG A 47 -2.48 -8.60 21.65
CA ARG A 47 -1.97 -7.94 20.43
C ARG A 47 -3.06 -7.35 19.55
N LEU A 48 -4.31 -7.76 19.77
CA LEU A 48 -5.44 -7.19 19.05
C LEU A 48 -5.51 -5.68 19.31
N PRO A 49 -6.03 -4.89 18.35
CA PRO A 49 -6.20 -3.46 18.55
C PRO A 49 -6.99 -3.19 19.83
N THR A 50 -6.31 -2.65 20.85
CA THR A 50 -6.95 -2.13 22.06
C THR A 50 -7.03 -0.62 21.89
N ALA A 51 -8.14 -0.13 21.38
CA ALA A 51 -8.43 1.29 21.42
C ALA A 51 -9.59 1.51 22.38
N GLU A 52 -9.38 2.28 23.44
CA GLU A 52 -10.45 3.18 23.87
C GLU A 52 -10.62 4.15 22.70
N ALA A 53 -11.65 3.93 21.87
CA ALA A 53 -11.90 4.83 20.76
C ALA A 53 -12.11 6.25 21.31
N THR A 54 -11.26 7.19 20.93
CA THR A 54 -11.52 8.60 21.18
C THR A 54 -12.88 8.92 20.56
N PRO A 55 -13.83 9.48 21.32
CA PRO A 55 -15.14 9.83 20.79
C PRO A 55 -14.98 10.70 19.54
N TYR A 56 -15.53 10.23 18.43
CA TYR A 56 -15.48 10.94 17.16
C TYR A 56 -16.80 11.68 16.95
N ALA A 57 -16.76 13.02 16.97
CA ALA A 57 -17.93 13.87 16.84
C ALA A 57 -18.44 14.03 15.39
N GLY A 58 -17.74 13.41 14.42
CA GLY A 58 -18.05 13.51 12.99
C GLY A 58 -17.17 14.53 12.25
N ARG A 59 -17.14 14.42 10.92
CA ARG A 59 -16.21 15.15 10.05
C ARG A 59 -16.29 16.67 10.13
N GLN A 60 -17.47 17.22 10.43
CA GLN A 60 -17.64 18.67 10.53
C GLN A 60 -16.78 19.29 11.64
N ALA A 61 -16.54 18.55 12.73
CA ALA A 61 -15.69 19.02 13.82
C ALA A 61 -14.19 18.89 13.49
N ALA A 62 -13.84 18.04 12.53
CA ALA A 62 -12.45 17.67 12.20
C ALA A 62 -11.90 18.37 10.95
N LEU A 63 -12.77 18.84 10.04
CA LEU A 63 -12.38 19.41 8.75
C LEU A 63 -12.67 20.91 8.67
N ALA A 64 -11.86 21.62 7.89
CA ALA A 64 -12.02 23.03 7.58
C ALA A 64 -12.17 23.27 6.07
N LEU A 65 -12.80 24.38 5.68
CA LEU A 65 -13.01 24.77 4.28
C LEU A 65 -11.84 25.62 3.77
N ASP A 66 -10.67 25.00 3.73
CA ASP A 66 -9.41 25.68 3.44
C ASP A 66 -9.14 25.78 1.94
N SER A 67 -9.40 24.71 1.18
CA SER A 67 -9.18 24.67 -0.26
C SER A 67 -10.26 23.90 -1.00
N LEU A 68 -10.53 24.30 -2.24
CA LEU A 68 -11.39 23.58 -3.18
C LEU A 68 -10.48 22.92 -4.20
N GLY A 69 -10.29 21.60 -4.13
CA GLY A 69 -9.34 20.87 -4.98
C GLY A 69 -9.86 20.57 -6.39
N GLU A 70 -11.18 20.41 -6.53
CA GLU A 70 -11.83 19.93 -7.76
C GLU A 70 -13.06 20.76 -8.12
N LEU A 71 -13.20 21.09 -9.41
CA LEU A 71 -14.38 21.76 -9.97
C LEU A 71 -14.93 20.99 -11.17
N TRP A 72 -16.21 20.65 -11.09
CA TRP A 72 -16.96 20.10 -12.22
C TRP A 72 -17.72 21.18 -12.96
N LEU A 73 -17.67 21.13 -14.29
CA LEU A 73 -18.47 21.97 -15.17
C LEU A 73 -19.31 21.06 -16.08
N HIS A 74 -20.62 21.06 -15.88
CA HIS A 74 -21.55 20.51 -16.85
C HIS A 74 -21.82 21.58 -17.90
N LEU A 75 -21.18 21.44 -19.06
CA LEU A 75 -21.11 22.51 -20.05
C LEU A 75 -22.42 22.71 -20.81
N THR A 76 -23.12 21.64 -21.16
CA THR A 76 -24.30 21.71 -22.03
C THR A 76 -25.14 20.46 -21.88
N ASP A 77 -26.46 20.55 -21.93
CA ASP A 77 -27.35 19.39 -22.05
C ASP A 77 -27.44 18.86 -23.49
N ARG A 78 -26.86 19.58 -24.46
CA ARG A 78 -26.80 19.14 -25.86
C ARG A 78 -25.90 17.91 -25.96
N CYS A 79 -26.41 16.87 -26.63
CA CYS A 79 -25.65 15.65 -26.92
C CYS A 79 -25.96 15.19 -28.34
N ASN A 80 -24.97 14.65 -29.05
CA ASN A 80 -25.16 14.01 -30.36
C ASN A 80 -25.78 12.59 -30.26
N LEU A 81 -25.97 12.07 -29.04
CA LEU A 81 -26.64 10.80 -28.74
C LEU A 81 -27.87 11.00 -27.84
N ALA A 82 -28.69 9.96 -27.72
CA ALA A 82 -29.86 9.93 -26.82
C ALA A 82 -29.89 8.63 -26.00
N CYS A 83 -28.81 8.38 -25.22
CA CYS A 83 -28.61 7.13 -24.47
C CYS A 83 -29.81 6.80 -23.56
N ARG A 84 -30.20 5.52 -23.49
CA ARG A 84 -31.36 5.06 -22.69
C ARG A 84 -31.20 5.27 -21.20
N HIS A 85 -29.99 5.19 -20.65
CA HIS A 85 -29.71 5.36 -19.22
C HIS A 85 -29.22 6.77 -18.85
N CYS A 86 -29.36 7.77 -19.75
CA CYS A 86 -28.81 9.11 -19.52
C CYS A 86 -29.45 9.77 -18.29
N LEU A 87 -28.60 10.12 -17.32
CA LEU A 87 -28.97 10.76 -16.06
C LEU A 87 -29.65 12.12 -16.26
N PHE A 88 -29.15 12.94 -17.19
CA PHE A 88 -29.59 14.32 -17.38
C PHE A 88 -30.67 14.49 -18.46
N CYS A 89 -31.11 13.39 -19.10
CA CYS A 89 -31.98 13.44 -20.28
C CYS A 89 -31.40 14.25 -21.45
N SER A 90 -30.08 14.45 -21.52
CA SER A 90 -29.37 15.13 -22.60
C SER A 90 -29.67 14.53 -23.97
N GLY A 91 -29.58 15.34 -25.03
CA GLY A 91 -29.86 14.88 -26.39
C GLY A 91 -29.78 15.98 -27.44
N PRO A 92 -30.01 15.66 -28.73
CA PRO A 92 -29.84 16.65 -29.81
C PRO A 92 -30.79 17.85 -29.72
N ALA A 93 -31.94 17.66 -29.07
CA ALA A 93 -32.98 18.67 -28.90
C ALA A 93 -32.83 19.52 -27.62
N ALA A 94 -31.89 19.17 -26.73
CA ALA A 94 -31.64 19.95 -25.52
C ALA A 94 -30.81 21.21 -25.83
N ALA A 95 -31.01 22.26 -25.03
CA ALA A 95 -30.47 23.59 -25.32
C ALA A 95 -29.90 24.34 -24.11
N LEU A 96 -30.02 23.81 -22.90
CA LEU A 96 -29.46 24.46 -21.71
C LEU A 96 -27.93 24.33 -21.76
N GLU A 97 -27.23 25.45 -21.60
CA GLU A 97 -25.79 25.55 -21.84
C GLU A 97 -25.14 26.59 -20.94
N LEU A 98 -24.01 26.22 -20.32
CA LEU A 98 -23.20 27.11 -19.50
C LEU A 98 -22.38 28.03 -20.42
N SER A 99 -22.63 29.34 -20.35
CA SER A 99 -21.88 30.27 -21.21
C SER A 99 -20.37 30.15 -20.98
N ALA A 100 -19.58 30.27 -22.05
CA ALA A 100 -18.12 30.27 -21.98
C ALA A 100 -17.59 31.35 -21.00
N GLN A 101 -18.23 32.51 -20.96
CA GLN A 101 -17.86 33.58 -20.03
C GLN A 101 -18.02 33.15 -18.57
N THR A 102 -19.11 32.47 -18.25
CA THR A 102 -19.35 31.93 -16.91
C THR A 102 -18.33 30.85 -16.58
N ALA A 103 -18.11 29.88 -17.46
CA ALA A 103 -17.13 28.80 -17.27
C ALA A 103 -15.71 29.35 -17.00
N LEU A 104 -15.23 30.28 -17.84
CA LEU A 104 -13.92 30.93 -17.68
C LEU A 104 -13.80 31.70 -16.36
N ARG A 105 -14.90 32.27 -15.87
CA ARG A 105 -14.93 32.97 -14.58
C ARG A 105 -14.87 31.95 -13.43
N ARG A 106 -15.67 30.89 -13.47
CA ARG A 106 -15.67 29.83 -12.45
C ARG A 106 -14.30 29.16 -12.31
N ILE A 107 -13.63 28.87 -13.43
CA ILE A 107 -12.27 28.29 -13.45
C ILE A 107 -11.29 29.20 -12.69
N ARG A 108 -11.30 30.51 -12.99
CA ARG A 108 -10.43 31.48 -12.33
C ARG A 108 -10.70 31.58 -10.83
N GLU A 109 -11.97 31.63 -10.44
CA GLU A 109 -12.34 31.69 -9.03
C GLU A 109 -11.95 30.41 -8.28
N ALA A 110 -12.19 29.24 -8.86
CA ALA A 110 -11.78 27.96 -8.27
C ALA A 110 -10.26 27.83 -8.17
N ALA A 111 -9.51 28.29 -9.16
CA ALA A 111 -8.04 28.27 -9.14
C ALA A 111 -7.47 29.07 -7.95
N VAL A 112 -8.07 30.23 -7.63
CA VAL A 112 -7.73 31.05 -6.45
C VAL A 112 -8.02 30.30 -5.14
N LEU A 113 -9.02 29.42 -5.13
CA LEU A 113 -9.35 28.55 -3.99
C LEU A 113 -8.49 27.29 -3.89
N GLY A 114 -7.49 27.12 -4.76
CA GLY A 114 -6.59 25.97 -4.76
C GLY A 114 -6.96 24.86 -5.75
N CYS A 115 -7.97 25.06 -6.60
CA CYS A 115 -8.43 24.01 -7.52
C CYS A 115 -7.38 23.69 -8.57
N ARG A 116 -7.09 22.39 -8.73
CA ARG A 116 -6.17 21.86 -9.73
C ARG A 116 -6.79 20.80 -10.62
N VAL A 117 -7.96 20.25 -10.27
CA VAL A 117 -8.66 19.29 -11.13
C VAL A 117 -9.92 19.94 -11.70
N PHE A 118 -10.00 20.03 -13.02
CA PHE A 118 -11.17 20.54 -13.73
C PHE A 118 -11.81 19.41 -14.53
N ALA A 119 -13.00 18.97 -14.12
CA ALA A 119 -13.74 17.93 -14.81
C ALA A 119 -14.84 18.54 -15.69
N LEU A 120 -14.80 18.27 -16.99
CA LEU A 120 -15.74 18.76 -17.98
C LEU A 120 -16.69 17.64 -18.38
N THR A 121 -17.98 17.87 -18.18
CA THR A 121 -19.06 16.93 -18.49
C THR A 121 -20.20 17.65 -19.21
N GLY A 122 -21.30 16.96 -19.48
CA GLY A 122 -22.47 17.52 -20.12
C GLY A 122 -23.44 16.43 -20.58
N GLY A 123 -24.16 16.74 -21.64
CA GLY A 123 -24.56 15.79 -22.65
C GLY A 123 -23.33 15.29 -23.39
N GLU A 124 -22.77 16.11 -24.29
CA GLU A 124 -21.48 15.84 -24.92
C GLU A 124 -20.63 17.12 -24.94
N PRO A 125 -19.50 17.19 -24.21
CA PRO A 125 -18.63 18.38 -24.20
C PRO A 125 -18.21 18.86 -25.58
N PHE A 126 -17.94 17.95 -26.53
CA PHE A 126 -17.58 18.31 -27.91
C PHE A 126 -18.69 19.01 -28.69
N CYS A 127 -19.93 19.02 -28.18
CA CYS A 127 -21.02 19.81 -28.76
C CYS A 127 -21.04 21.27 -28.29
N HIS A 128 -20.23 21.66 -27.30
CA HIS A 128 -20.14 23.04 -26.84
C HIS A 128 -19.25 23.87 -27.78
N PRO A 129 -19.73 24.99 -28.34
CA PRO A 129 -19.01 25.74 -29.39
C PRO A 129 -17.66 26.31 -28.91
N ASP A 130 -17.57 26.68 -27.64
CA ASP A 130 -16.34 27.25 -27.03
C ASP A 130 -15.54 26.23 -26.19
N LEU A 131 -15.69 24.91 -26.41
CA LEU A 131 -14.96 23.90 -25.62
C LEU A 131 -13.46 24.18 -25.56
N GLY A 132 -12.85 24.49 -26.71
CA GLY A 132 -11.43 24.84 -26.84
C GLY A 132 -11.00 25.91 -25.84
N ARG A 133 -11.72 27.04 -25.86
CA ARG A 133 -11.45 28.19 -25.00
C ARG A 133 -11.61 27.87 -23.52
N ILE A 134 -12.54 26.98 -23.15
CA ILE A 134 -12.77 26.57 -21.75
C ILE A 134 -11.62 25.68 -21.27
N VAL A 135 -11.21 24.70 -22.08
CA VAL A 135 -10.08 23.82 -21.76
C VAL A 135 -8.78 24.60 -21.65
N ASP A 136 -8.51 25.52 -22.58
CA ASP A 136 -7.31 26.37 -22.54
C ASP A 136 -7.27 27.22 -21.26
N ALA A 137 -8.42 27.72 -20.80
CA ALA A 137 -8.51 28.48 -19.55
C ALA A 137 -8.21 27.61 -18.32
N ALA A 138 -8.65 26.35 -18.31
CA ALA A 138 -8.33 25.42 -17.23
C ALA A 138 -6.84 25.03 -17.24
N LEU A 139 -6.26 24.79 -18.42
CA LEU A 139 -4.84 24.46 -18.61
C LEU A 139 -3.89 25.63 -18.33
N ALA A 140 -4.37 26.87 -18.43
CA ALA A 140 -3.62 28.06 -18.04
C ALA A 140 -3.36 28.13 -16.52
N VAL A 141 -4.12 27.38 -15.70
CA VAL A 141 -3.84 27.21 -14.27
C VAL A 141 -2.61 26.30 -14.12
N PRO A 142 -1.55 26.71 -13.39
CA PRO A 142 -0.36 25.87 -13.18
C PRO A 142 -0.71 24.55 -12.51
N ASP A 143 -0.05 23.48 -12.96
CA ASP A 143 -0.19 22.11 -12.43
C ASP A 143 -1.62 21.56 -12.44
N SER A 144 -2.52 22.16 -13.23
CA SER A 144 -3.89 21.67 -13.32
C SER A 144 -3.99 20.46 -14.24
N HIS A 145 -4.97 19.60 -13.95
CA HIS A 145 -5.35 18.47 -14.77
C HIS A 145 -6.80 18.65 -15.24
N VAL A 146 -7.06 18.41 -16.52
CA VAL A 146 -8.39 18.51 -17.12
C VAL A 146 -8.88 17.12 -17.50
N VAL A 147 -10.03 16.73 -16.95
CA VAL A 147 -10.68 15.46 -17.30
C VAL A 147 -11.91 15.74 -18.14
N ILE A 148 -11.99 15.17 -19.33
CA ILE A 148 -13.13 15.35 -20.24
C ILE A 148 -13.91 14.03 -20.30
N LEU A 149 -15.17 14.08 -19.83
CA LEU A 149 -16.09 12.96 -19.88
C LEU A 149 -16.88 13.03 -21.18
N THR A 150 -16.71 12.02 -22.03
CA THR A 150 -17.27 12.03 -23.39
C THR A 150 -17.93 10.70 -23.72
N ASN A 151 -18.91 10.73 -24.61
CA ASN A 151 -19.46 9.52 -25.21
C ASN A 151 -18.53 8.91 -26.27
N GLY A 152 -17.43 9.57 -26.60
CA GLY A 152 -16.41 9.10 -27.54
C GLY A 152 -16.86 9.14 -29.00
N THR A 153 -17.68 10.12 -29.39
CA THR A 153 -18.11 10.26 -30.79
C THR A 153 -17.93 11.68 -31.36
N GLY A 154 -17.00 12.44 -30.79
CA GLY A 154 -16.66 13.82 -31.18
C GLY A 154 -15.19 14.09 -31.51
N PHE A 155 -14.26 13.16 -31.25
CA PHE A 155 -12.81 13.39 -31.41
C PHE A 155 -12.38 13.52 -32.86
N THR A 156 -12.84 12.61 -33.72
CA THR A 156 -12.39 12.52 -35.13
C THR A 156 -12.67 13.79 -35.93
N GLY A 157 -13.60 14.65 -35.49
CA GLY A 157 -13.89 15.96 -36.08
C GLY A 157 -13.12 17.15 -35.51
N GLN A 158 -12.28 16.95 -34.48
CA GLN A 158 -11.61 18.03 -33.74
C GLN A 158 -10.11 17.81 -33.53
N ALA A 159 -9.45 17.01 -34.37
CA ALA A 159 -8.04 16.67 -34.24
C ALA A 159 -7.11 17.90 -34.12
N ASP A 160 -7.37 18.97 -34.87
CA ASP A 160 -6.57 20.20 -34.82
C ASP A 160 -6.66 20.91 -33.47
N LEU A 161 -7.85 20.94 -32.85
CA LEU A 161 -8.05 21.49 -31.51
C LEU A 161 -7.25 20.67 -30.49
N LEU A 162 -7.40 19.35 -30.56
CA LEU A 162 -6.76 18.41 -29.64
C LEU A 162 -5.23 18.43 -29.78
N ALA A 163 -4.70 18.66 -30.98
CA ALA A 163 -3.26 18.68 -31.23
C ALA A 163 -2.53 19.73 -30.37
N GLY A 164 -3.20 20.83 -30.02
CA GLY A 164 -2.66 21.91 -29.20
C GLY A 164 -2.61 21.64 -27.70
N TRP A 165 -3.27 20.58 -27.20
CA TRP A 165 -3.34 20.32 -25.77
C TRP A 165 -2.18 19.46 -25.23
N PRO A 166 -1.72 19.71 -23.99
CA PRO A 166 -0.73 18.88 -23.31
C PRO A 166 -1.29 17.49 -22.96
N ARG A 167 -0.52 16.43 -23.26
CA ARG A 167 -0.98 15.04 -23.17
C ARG A 167 -0.95 14.50 -21.74
N ASP A 168 -0.07 15.05 -20.92
CA ASP A 168 0.14 14.74 -19.51
C ASP A 168 -0.88 15.43 -18.59
N ARG A 169 -1.58 16.47 -19.09
CA ARG A 169 -2.53 17.27 -18.31
C ARG A 169 -3.98 17.16 -18.78
N VAL A 170 -4.24 16.45 -19.87
CA VAL A 170 -5.59 16.18 -20.36
C VAL A 170 -5.84 14.68 -20.39
N HIS A 171 -6.89 14.25 -19.70
CA HIS A 171 -7.33 12.86 -19.65
C HIS A 171 -8.76 12.73 -20.15
N PHE A 172 -9.04 11.68 -20.91
CA PHE A 172 -10.38 11.41 -21.42
C PHE A 172 -11.00 10.21 -20.74
N GLN A 173 -12.20 10.41 -20.20
CA GLN A 173 -13.04 9.31 -19.75
C GLN A 173 -14.12 9.06 -20.80
N ALA A 174 -13.95 7.99 -21.57
CA ALA A 174 -14.83 7.64 -22.68
C ALA A 174 -15.86 6.59 -22.24
N SER A 175 -17.13 6.89 -22.47
CA SER A 175 -18.21 5.99 -22.06
C SER A 175 -18.34 4.78 -23.00
N CYS A 176 -18.28 3.56 -22.45
CA CYS A 176 -18.45 2.30 -23.16
C CYS A 176 -19.27 1.27 -22.35
N ASP A 177 -20.57 1.13 -22.63
CA ASP A 177 -21.48 0.28 -21.85
C ASP A 177 -21.64 -1.16 -22.38
N GLY A 178 -20.53 -1.77 -22.81
CA GLY A 178 -20.47 -3.14 -23.28
C GLY A 178 -19.84 -3.30 -24.67
N LEU A 179 -19.87 -4.52 -25.17
CA LEU A 179 -19.46 -4.83 -26.54
C LEU A 179 -20.49 -4.32 -27.55
N ALA A 180 -20.12 -4.29 -28.83
CA ALA A 180 -20.88 -3.62 -29.88
C ALA A 180 -22.42 -3.81 -29.82
N PRO A 181 -22.98 -5.04 -29.69
CA PRO A 181 -24.43 -5.21 -29.68
C PRO A 181 -25.12 -4.52 -28.50
N ARG A 182 -24.51 -4.58 -27.30
CA ARG A 182 -25.08 -4.02 -26.07
C ARG A 182 -24.86 -2.51 -26.00
N HIS A 183 -23.66 -2.05 -26.38
CA HIS A 183 -23.35 -0.63 -26.47
C HIS A 183 -24.28 0.10 -27.43
N ASP A 184 -24.48 -0.44 -28.65
CA ASP A 184 -25.36 0.18 -29.65
C ASP A 184 -26.84 0.14 -29.23
N ALA A 185 -27.30 -0.94 -28.58
CA ALA A 185 -28.66 -1.02 -28.05
C ALA A 185 -28.93 0.08 -27.00
N MET A 186 -27.90 0.44 -26.22
CA MET A 186 -27.97 1.41 -25.14
C MET A 186 -27.80 2.87 -25.63
N ARG A 187 -26.85 3.11 -26.55
CA ARG A 187 -26.40 4.45 -26.96
C ARG A 187 -26.82 4.86 -28.37
N GLY A 188 -27.33 3.93 -29.17
CA GLY A 188 -27.75 4.15 -30.54
C GLY A 188 -26.89 3.41 -31.56
N GLN A 189 -27.47 3.09 -32.72
CA GLN A 189 -26.82 2.29 -33.75
C GLN A 189 -25.51 2.94 -34.25
N GLY A 190 -24.46 2.12 -34.36
CA GLY A 190 -23.13 2.54 -34.83
C GLY A 190 -22.33 3.37 -33.82
N ALA A 191 -22.81 3.55 -32.59
CA ALA A 191 -22.11 4.30 -31.55
C ALA A 191 -20.78 3.62 -31.19
N PHE A 192 -20.75 2.29 -31.07
CA PHE A 192 -19.54 1.54 -30.73
C PHE A 192 -18.45 1.65 -31.81
N ALA A 193 -18.85 1.67 -33.09
CA ALA A 193 -17.91 1.82 -34.19
C ALA A 193 -17.25 3.22 -34.18
N ARG A 194 -18.04 4.27 -33.91
CA ARG A 194 -17.52 5.64 -33.76
C ARG A 194 -16.63 5.77 -32.52
N LEU A 195 -17.05 5.21 -31.38
CA LEU A 195 -16.24 5.12 -30.17
C LEU A 195 -14.86 4.54 -30.43
N LYS A 196 -14.78 3.39 -31.10
CA LYS A 196 -13.49 2.79 -31.45
C LYS A 196 -12.61 3.69 -32.31
N ALA A 197 -13.19 4.40 -33.27
CA ALA A 197 -12.43 5.31 -34.14
C ALA A 197 -11.86 6.49 -33.34
N ASP A 198 -12.66 7.06 -32.46
CA ASP A 198 -12.27 8.17 -31.59
C ASP A 198 -11.23 7.76 -30.54
N LEU A 199 -11.37 6.58 -29.92
CA LEU A 199 -10.37 6.03 -29.00
C LEU A 199 -9.02 5.79 -29.71
N ALA A 200 -9.06 5.28 -30.94
CA ALA A 200 -7.84 5.11 -31.74
C ALA A 200 -7.19 6.48 -32.04
N ALA A 201 -7.98 7.49 -32.42
CA ALA A 201 -7.48 8.84 -32.66
C ALA A 201 -6.86 9.47 -31.40
N ALA A 202 -7.51 9.34 -30.24
CA ALA A 202 -7.00 9.86 -28.98
C ALA A 202 -5.69 9.18 -28.55
N ARG A 203 -5.60 7.85 -28.73
CA ARG A 203 -4.38 7.08 -28.50
C ARG A 203 -3.26 7.50 -29.44
N ASP A 204 -3.54 7.67 -30.72
CA ASP A 204 -2.53 8.04 -31.72
C ASP A 204 -1.99 9.47 -31.47
N LEU A 205 -2.77 10.32 -30.82
CA LEU A 205 -2.35 11.65 -30.33
C LEU A 205 -1.63 11.62 -28.96
N GLY A 206 -1.56 10.45 -28.31
CA GLY A 206 -0.85 10.21 -27.05
C GLY A 206 -1.60 10.62 -25.77
N PHE A 207 -2.94 10.76 -25.82
CA PHE A 207 -3.71 11.13 -24.62
C PHE A 207 -3.98 9.95 -23.69
N GLY A 208 -4.07 10.23 -22.39
CA GLY A 208 -4.59 9.30 -21.40
C GLY A 208 -6.08 9.00 -21.62
N LEU A 209 -6.46 7.73 -21.50
CA LEU A 209 -7.82 7.25 -21.73
C LEU A 209 -8.28 6.33 -20.58
N THR A 210 -9.51 6.51 -20.09
CA THR A 210 -10.21 5.53 -19.25
C THR A 210 -11.52 5.16 -19.93
N LEU A 211 -11.88 3.88 -19.97
CA LEU A 211 -13.23 3.47 -20.37
C LEU A 211 -14.16 3.47 -19.16
N SER A 212 -15.30 4.15 -19.28
CA SER A 212 -16.34 4.20 -18.25
C SER A 212 -17.52 3.33 -18.64
N PHE A 213 -17.91 2.41 -17.78
CA PHE A 213 -18.96 1.42 -18.01
C PHE A 213 -20.04 1.59 -16.95
N CYS A 214 -21.30 1.73 -17.36
CA CYS A 214 -22.46 1.72 -16.48
C CYS A 214 -23.09 0.32 -16.44
N PRO A 215 -22.97 -0.44 -15.33
CA PRO A 215 -23.59 -1.74 -15.21
C PRO A 215 -25.11 -1.65 -15.12
N THR A 216 -25.78 -2.41 -15.98
CA THR A 216 -27.22 -2.59 -16.06
C THR A 216 -27.54 -4.08 -16.12
N THR A 217 -28.79 -4.47 -15.85
CA THR A 217 -29.18 -5.88 -15.90
C THR A 217 -28.86 -6.54 -17.25
N ALA A 218 -28.94 -5.76 -18.35
CA ALA A 218 -28.72 -6.24 -19.71
C ALA A 218 -27.24 -6.38 -20.10
N ASN A 219 -26.32 -5.61 -19.49
CA ASN A 219 -24.92 -5.55 -19.91
C ASN A 219 -23.90 -6.02 -18.88
N VAL A 220 -24.26 -6.26 -17.62
CA VAL A 220 -23.30 -6.65 -16.56
C VAL A 220 -22.42 -7.85 -16.94
N GLY A 221 -22.92 -8.77 -17.76
CA GLY A 221 -22.15 -9.92 -18.27
C GLY A 221 -21.02 -9.57 -19.25
N ASP A 222 -20.99 -8.36 -19.82
CA ASP A 222 -19.89 -7.89 -20.66
C ASP A 222 -18.71 -7.36 -19.85
N LEU A 223 -18.91 -7.08 -18.55
CA LEU A 223 -17.92 -6.35 -17.76
C LEU A 223 -16.53 -7.01 -17.76
N PRO A 224 -16.37 -8.34 -17.62
CA PRO A 224 -15.05 -8.97 -17.72
C PRO A 224 -14.39 -8.79 -19.09
N ALA A 225 -15.15 -8.76 -20.19
CA ALA A 225 -14.61 -8.56 -21.54
C ALA A 225 -14.19 -7.10 -21.80
N MET A 226 -14.66 -6.15 -20.97
CA MET A 226 -14.25 -4.75 -21.07
C MET A 226 -12.76 -4.56 -20.76
N VAL A 227 -12.14 -5.46 -19.98
CA VAL A 227 -10.69 -5.46 -19.74
C VAL A 227 -9.91 -5.64 -21.04
N ASP A 228 -10.31 -6.60 -21.87
CA ASP A 228 -9.62 -6.83 -23.14
C ASP A 228 -9.81 -5.65 -24.09
N LEU A 229 -11.02 -5.08 -24.10
CA LEU A 229 -11.30 -3.91 -24.92
C LEU A 229 -10.45 -2.71 -24.47
N ALA A 230 -10.37 -2.45 -23.16
CA ALA A 230 -9.53 -1.39 -22.59
C ALA A 230 -8.06 -1.57 -22.97
N ALA A 231 -7.52 -2.79 -22.83
CA ALA A 231 -6.15 -3.10 -23.23
C ALA A 231 -5.94 -2.88 -24.73
N ALA A 232 -6.87 -3.35 -25.57
CA ALA A 232 -6.77 -3.24 -27.03
C ALA A 232 -6.80 -1.80 -27.55
N VAL A 233 -7.52 -0.90 -26.86
CA VAL A 233 -7.56 0.52 -27.21
C VAL A 233 -6.47 1.35 -26.53
N GLY A 234 -5.67 0.76 -25.65
CA GLY A 234 -4.62 1.45 -24.90
C GLY A 234 -5.15 2.35 -23.78
N ALA A 235 -6.32 2.03 -23.20
CA ALA A 235 -6.82 2.72 -22.03
C ALA A 235 -5.95 2.41 -20.79
N ALA A 236 -5.75 3.42 -19.94
CA ALA A 236 -5.04 3.32 -18.67
C ALA A 236 -5.81 2.53 -17.60
N GLY A 237 -7.14 2.41 -17.75
CA GLY A 237 -7.97 1.67 -16.82
C GLY A 237 -9.45 1.63 -17.20
N LEU A 238 -10.22 1.04 -16.29
CA LEU A 238 -11.68 0.97 -16.32
C LEU A 238 -12.28 1.78 -15.17
N HIS A 239 -13.40 2.43 -15.46
CA HIS A 239 -14.26 3.10 -14.49
C HIS A 239 -15.64 2.46 -14.48
N LEU A 240 -16.17 2.16 -13.30
CA LEU A 240 -17.53 1.67 -13.10
C LEU A 240 -18.40 2.82 -12.59
N MET A 241 -19.28 3.30 -13.46
CA MET A 241 -20.30 4.28 -13.12
C MET A 241 -21.54 3.54 -12.63
N TRP A 242 -21.81 3.57 -11.32
CA TRP A 242 -22.97 2.89 -10.77
C TRP A 242 -24.28 3.52 -11.27
N HIS A 243 -25.26 2.68 -11.63
CA HIS A 243 -26.52 3.14 -12.22
C HIS A 243 -27.30 4.05 -11.24
N PHE A 244 -27.62 5.26 -11.70
CA PHE A 244 -28.52 6.20 -11.03
C PHE A 244 -29.95 6.06 -11.57
N ALA A 245 -30.93 5.81 -10.68
CA ALA A 245 -32.35 5.74 -11.04
C ALA A 245 -32.94 7.14 -11.28
N ALA A 246 -32.50 7.81 -12.35
CA ALA A 246 -32.93 9.16 -12.71
C ALA A 246 -32.86 9.40 -14.22
N GLY A 247 -33.44 10.51 -14.67
CA GLY A 247 -33.48 10.88 -16.08
C GLY A 247 -34.18 9.83 -16.95
N ARG A 248 -33.51 9.39 -18.02
CA ARG A 248 -34.01 8.27 -18.86
C ARG A 248 -33.73 6.90 -18.23
N GLY A 249 -32.79 6.79 -17.30
CA GLY A 249 -32.50 5.57 -16.51
C GLY A 249 -33.38 5.40 -15.27
N ARG A 250 -34.54 6.06 -15.19
CA ARG A 250 -35.36 6.08 -13.97
C ARG A 250 -35.93 4.72 -13.54
N ASP A 251 -36.01 3.75 -14.44
CA ASP A 251 -36.72 2.48 -14.23
C ASP A 251 -35.94 1.49 -13.33
N ASN A 252 -34.86 1.95 -12.68
CA ASN A 252 -33.98 1.18 -11.80
C ASN A 252 -33.47 -0.12 -12.47
N ASP A 253 -32.68 0.03 -13.53
CA ASP A 253 -32.08 -1.08 -14.28
C ASP A 253 -30.79 -1.62 -13.62
N ARG A 254 -30.68 -1.46 -12.30
CA ARG A 254 -29.52 -1.89 -11.53
C ARG A 254 -29.48 -3.43 -11.42
N PRO A 255 -28.34 -4.10 -11.67
CA PRO A 255 -28.20 -5.52 -11.40
C PRO A 255 -28.21 -5.85 -9.90
N SER A 256 -28.52 -7.10 -9.56
CA SER A 256 -28.45 -7.55 -8.16
C SER A 256 -27.01 -7.47 -7.62
N ASP A 257 -26.87 -7.37 -6.30
CA ASP A 257 -25.56 -7.33 -5.64
C ASP A 257 -24.73 -8.58 -5.94
N ASP A 258 -25.38 -9.74 -6.09
CA ASP A 258 -24.69 -10.98 -6.48
C ASP A 258 -24.15 -10.93 -7.91
N ALA A 259 -24.93 -10.41 -8.85
CA ALA A 259 -24.49 -10.26 -10.24
C ALA A 259 -23.36 -9.23 -10.35
N LEU A 260 -23.47 -8.10 -9.65
CA LEU A 260 -22.42 -7.08 -9.60
C LEU A 260 -21.15 -7.63 -8.94
N PHE A 261 -21.27 -8.27 -7.78
CA PHE A 261 -20.12 -8.83 -7.07
C PHE A 261 -19.38 -9.86 -7.91
N ALA A 262 -20.11 -10.80 -8.54
CA ALA A 262 -19.51 -11.80 -9.43
C ALA A 262 -18.79 -11.14 -10.61
N ALA A 263 -19.46 -10.23 -11.32
CA ALA A 263 -18.89 -9.58 -12.50
C ALA A 263 -17.66 -8.71 -12.14
N VAL A 264 -17.73 -7.91 -11.06
CA VAL A 264 -16.65 -7.03 -10.64
C VAL A 264 -15.44 -7.82 -10.17
N THR A 265 -15.62 -8.88 -9.38
CA THR A 265 -14.49 -9.70 -8.91
C THR A 265 -13.82 -10.47 -10.03
N GLU A 266 -14.58 -11.00 -10.99
CA GLU A 266 -14.02 -11.61 -12.22
C GLU A 266 -13.24 -10.59 -13.04
N THR A 267 -13.80 -9.40 -13.23
CA THR A 267 -13.17 -8.28 -13.95
C THR A 267 -11.87 -7.85 -13.27
N ALA A 268 -11.84 -7.79 -11.94
CA ALA A 268 -10.66 -7.43 -11.16
C ALA A 268 -9.50 -8.42 -11.39
N LEU A 269 -9.77 -9.73 -11.31
CA LEU A 269 -8.75 -10.76 -11.53
C LEU A 269 -8.19 -10.72 -12.95
N ARG A 270 -9.05 -10.42 -13.92
CA ARG A 270 -8.65 -10.28 -15.32
C ARG A 270 -7.83 -9.00 -15.56
N ALA A 271 -8.25 -7.88 -14.97
CA ALA A 271 -7.57 -6.59 -15.07
C ALA A 271 -6.13 -6.67 -14.54
N GLU A 272 -5.93 -7.34 -13.41
CA GLU A 272 -4.57 -7.56 -12.85
C GLU A 272 -3.66 -8.35 -13.78
N THR A 273 -4.19 -9.41 -14.41
CA THR A 273 -3.44 -10.22 -15.37
C THR A 273 -3.06 -9.39 -16.61
N ALA A 274 -3.90 -8.42 -16.97
CA ALA A 274 -3.67 -7.50 -18.08
C ALA A 274 -2.86 -6.24 -17.69
N GLY A 275 -2.50 -6.06 -16.42
CA GLY A 275 -1.85 -4.83 -15.93
C GLY A 275 -2.72 -3.57 -15.99
N LEU A 276 -4.04 -3.73 -16.02
CA LEU A 276 -5.02 -2.63 -16.04
C LEU A 276 -5.55 -2.31 -14.64
N SER A 277 -5.80 -1.04 -14.38
CA SER A 277 -6.44 -0.59 -13.13
C SER A 277 -7.96 -0.51 -13.28
N ILE A 278 -8.68 -0.76 -12.18
CA ILE A 278 -10.10 -0.44 -12.04
C ILE A 278 -10.19 0.61 -10.93
N ASP A 279 -10.56 1.83 -11.27
CA ASP A 279 -10.43 2.96 -10.35
C ASP A 279 -11.32 2.84 -9.10
N ASN A 280 -12.53 2.31 -9.21
CA ASN A 280 -13.41 2.10 -8.06
C ASN A 280 -12.78 1.13 -7.06
N LEU A 281 -12.07 0.12 -7.56
CA LEU A 281 -11.39 -0.86 -6.70
C LEU A 281 -10.11 -0.27 -6.12
N ALA A 282 -9.35 0.52 -6.88
CA ALA A 282 -8.19 1.25 -6.35
C ALA A 282 -8.59 2.24 -5.25
N ALA A 283 -9.70 2.97 -5.43
CA ALA A 283 -10.20 3.89 -4.41
C ALA A 283 -10.80 3.17 -3.19
N LEU A 284 -11.38 1.98 -3.39
CA LEU A 284 -11.80 1.13 -2.27
C LEU A 284 -10.58 0.55 -1.54
N ALA A 285 -9.53 0.17 -2.28
CA ALA A 285 -8.27 -0.30 -1.73
C ALA A 285 -7.61 0.75 -0.84
N SER A 286 -7.61 2.03 -1.27
CA SER A 286 -7.04 3.11 -0.47
C SER A 286 -7.80 3.39 0.83
N GLN A 287 -9.08 3.02 0.89
CA GLN A 287 -9.88 3.10 2.12
C GLN A 287 -9.59 1.92 3.05
N VAL A 288 -9.60 0.72 2.48
CA VAL A 288 -9.44 -0.54 3.22
C VAL A 288 -8.02 -0.70 3.74
N PHE A 289 -7.02 -0.41 2.90
CA PHE A 289 -5.59 -0.51 3.20
C PHE A 289 -4.97 0.85 3.53
N SER A 290 -5.75 1.75 4.13
CA SER A 290 -5.21 2.97 4.73
C SER A 290 -4.38 2.64 5.98
N PRO A 291 -3.55 3.57 6.47
CA PRO A 291 -2.93 3.42 7.77
C PRO A 291 -3.96 3.23 8.89
N ALA A 292 -3.56 2.50 9.93
CA ALA A 292 -4.40 2.24 11.10
C ALA A 292 -4.93 3.55 11.72
N ALA A 293 -6.10 3.48 12.33
CA ALA A 293 -6.84 4.62 12.90
C ALA A 293 -7.30 5.72 11.90
N THR A 294 -7.03 5.59 10.59
CA THR A 294 -7.57 6.53 9.58
C THR A 294 -9.07 6.38 9.47
N ARG A 295 -9.83 7.45 9.75
CA ARG A 295 -11.29 7.44 9.63
C ARG A 295 -11.71 7.97 8.27
N HIS A 296 -12.47 7.18 7.53
CA HIS A 296 -13.20 7.68 6.37
C HIS A 296 -14.58 8.13 6.82
N ASP A 297 -15.01 9.33 6.41
CA ASP A 297 -16.31 9.88 6.77
C ASP A 297 -16.94 10.70 5.62
N GLY A 298 -17.85 10.05 4.90
CA GLY A 298 -18.54 10.56 3.71
C GLY A 298 -17.61 10.91 2.54
N ALA A 299 -18.09 11.74 1.62
CA ALA A 299 -17.41 12.05 0.36
C ALA A 299 -16.81 13.47 0.28
N THR A 300 -15.93 13.69 -0.71
CA THR A 300 -15.32 15.00 -1.04
C THR A 300 -16.35 16.03 -1.52
N ALA A 301 -17.52 15.60 -1.99
CA ALA A 301 -18.63 16.46 -2.42
C ALA A 301 -19.00 17.49 -1.35
N GLY A 302 -19.02 18.76 -1.76
CA GLY A 302 -19.29 19.91 -0.90
C GLY A 302 -18.13 20.32 0.01
N TRP A 303 -17.12 19.49 0.22
CA TRP A 303 -15.90 19.84 0.98
C TRP A 303 -14.81 20.31 0.04
N GLU A 304 -14.27 19.41 -0.77
CA GLU A 304 -13.12 19.64 -1.64
C GLU A 304 -13.50 19.64 -3.12
N SER A 305 -14.73 19.20 -3.45
CA SER A 305 -15.27 19.14 -4.80
C SER A 305 -16.68 19.72 -4.86
N VAL A 306 -16.98 20.45 -5.94
CA VAL A 306 -18.32 20.99 -6.25
C VAL A 306 -18.57 20.99 -7.76
N ALA A 307 -19.83 21.11 -8.16
CA ALA A 307 -20.22 21.15 -9.57
C ALA A 307 -21.00 22.41 -9.92
N VAL A 308 -20.83 22.88 -11.16
CA VAL A 308 -21.63 23.96 -11.74
C VAL A 308 -22.42 23.40 -12.91
N GLY A 309 -23.75 23.56 -12.83
CA GLY A 309 -24.69 23.12 -13.86
C GLY A 309 -24.75 24.06 -15.07
N PRO A 310 -25.41 23.63 -16.16
CA PRO A 310 -25.61 24.46 -17.35
C PRO A 310 -26.56 25.65 -17.09
N ASP A 311 -27.27 25.65 -15.96
CA ASP A 311 -28.06 26.78 -15.45
C ASP A 311 -27.22 27.82 -14.67
N GLY A 312 -25.90 27.60 -14.55
CA GLY A 312 -24.97 28.47 -13.84
C GLY A 312 -25.06 28.38 -12.31
N ARG A 313 -25.75 27.37 -11.76
CA ARG A 313 -25.89 27.18 -10.32
C ARG A 313 -24.88 26.17 -9.78
N LEU A 314 -24.58 26.29 -8.49
CA LEU A 314 -23.70 25.41 -7.74
C LEU A 314 -24.49 24.20 -7.21
N TYR A 315 -23.90 23.02 -7.34
CA TYR A 315 -24.41 21.73 -6.88
C TYR A 315 -23.34 21.00 -6.05
N PRO A 316 -23.74 20.09 -5.14
CA PRO A 316 -22.78 19.29 -4.37
C PRO A 316 -21.86 18.42 -5.23
N SER A 317 -22.39 17.87 -6.31
CA SER A 317 -21.72 16.92 -7.20
C SER A 317 -22.31 16.96 -8.61
N PRO A 318 -21.59 16.45 -9.63
CA PRO A 318 -22.13 16.36 -10.99
C PRO A 318 -23.37 15.46 -11.10
N ALA A 319 -23.50 14.41 -10.27
CA ALA A 319 -24.64 13.49 -10.32
C ALA A 319 -25.97 14.12 -9.87
N LEU A 320 -25.90 15.26 -9.17
CA LEU A 320 -27.05 15.97 -8.59
C LEU A 320 -27.44 17.23 -9.37
N ILE A 321 -26.77 17.51 -10.50
CA ILE A 321 -27.12 18.63 -11.38
C ILE A 321 -28.57 18.49 -11.88
N GLY A 322 -29.26 19.62 -11.95
CA GLY A 322 -30.67 19.69 -12.34
C GLY A 322 -31.66 19.42 -11.20
N GLU A 323 -31.20 19.01 -10.02
CA GLU A 323 -32.05 18.86 -8.84
C GLU A 323 -32.35 20.24 -8.22
N ALA A 324 -33.57 20.73 -8.38
CA ALA A 324 -33.95 22.07 -7.97
C ALA A 324 -33.76 22.31 -6.47
N ALA A 325 -33.99 21.29 -5.63
CA ALA A 325 -33.81 21.37 -4.19
C ALA A 325 -32.34 21.53 -3.74
N LEU A 326 -31.39 21.19 -4.63
CA LEU A 326 -29.96 21.21 -4.34
C LEU A 326 -29.20 22.37 -5.01
N ALA A 327 -29.89 23.15 -5.83
CA ALA A 327 -29.28 24.21 -6.61
C ALA A 327 -29.01 25.46 -5.74
N THR A 328 -27.74 25.85 -5.62
CA THR A 328 -27.33 27.08 -4.93
C THR A 328 -27.02 28.18 -5.95
N PRO A 329 -27.64 29.38 -5.87
CA PRO A 329 -27.27 30.52 -6.70
C PRO A 329 -25.82 30.95 -6.48
N ILE A 330 -25.15 31.39 -7.54
CA ILE A 330 -23.82 32.00 -7.43
C ILE A 330 -23.95 33.48 -7.79
N ASP A 331 -23.75 34.35 -6.80
CA ASP A 331 -23.81 35.80 -6.98
C ASP A 331 -22.40 36.41 -7.00
N ASP A 332 -21.99 36.88 -8.17
CA ASP A 332 -20.68 37.48 -8.39
C ASP A 332 -20.48 38.79 -7.62
N ALA A 333 -21.57 39.53 -7.33
CA ALA A 333 -21.50 40.73 -6.50
C ALA A 333 -21.33 40.40 -5.01
N ALA A 334 -21.71 39.18 -4.61
CA ALA A 334 -21.65 38.70 -3.23
C ALA A 334 -20.49 37.72 -2.97
N GLY A 335 -19.40 37.80 -3.75
CA GLY A 335 -18.20 36.98 -3.56
C GLY A 335 -18.13 35.69 -4.38
N GLY A 336 -19.03 35.52 -5.35
CA GLY A 336 -18.95 34.49 -6.39
C GLY A 336 -18.94 33.06 -5.84
N LEU A 337 -18.10 32.21 -6.46
CA LEU A 337 -18.03 30.78 -6.17
C LEU A 337 -17.60 30.53 -4.72
N GLN A 338 -16.66 31.31 -4.19
CA GLN A 338 -16.16 31.13 -2.83
C GLN A 338 -17.27 31.34 -1.81
N ALA A 339 -18.06 32.41 -1.95
CA ALA A 339 -19.17 32.69 -1.07
C ALA A 339 -20.22 31.59 -1.16
N ALA A 340 -20.65 31.22 -2.37
CA ALA A 340 -21.62 30.15 -2.59
C ALA A 340 -21.16 28.81 -1.98
N TRP A 341 -19.88 28.44 -2.18
CA TRP A 341 -19.30 27.23 -1.60
C TRP A 341 -19.30 27.28 -0.06
N LYS A 342 -18.91 28.40 0.56
CA LYS A 342 -18.80 28.50 2.02
C LYS A 342 -20.15 28.63 2.72
N THR A 343 -21.13 29.31 2.13
CA THR A 343 -22.37 29.70 2.81
C THR A 343 -23.63 28.98 2.32
N SER A 344 -23.53 28.12 1.30
CA SER A 344 -24.67 27.33 0.81
C SER A 344 -25.33 26.52 1.95
N PRO A 345 -26.63 26.70 2.21
CA PRO A 345 -27.36 25.85 3.15
C PRO A 345 -27.41 24.38 2.72
N VAL A 346 -27.39 24.12 1.40
CA VAL A 346 -27.38 22.76 0.85
C VAL A 346 -26.06 22.08 1.16
N LEU A 347 -24.93 22.75 0.89
CA LEU A 347 -23.61 22.19 1.19
C LEU A 347 -23.41 22.07 2.70
N ASP A 348 -23.88 23.03 3.49
CA ASP A 348 -23.85 22.92 4.96
C ASP A 348 -24.64 21.71 5.47
N SER A 349 -25.82 21.44 4.92
CA SER A 349 -26.58 20.22 5.23
C SER A 349 -25.83 18.94 4.87
N LEU A 350 -25.13 18.89 3.72
CA LEU A 350 -24.30 17.75 3.35
C LEU A 350 -23.09 17.60 4.27
N ARG A 351 -22.41 18.69 4.62
CA ARG A 351 -21.24 18.68 5.51
C ARG A 351 -21.57 18.21 6.93
N ARG A 352 -22.82 18.41 7.38
CA ARG A 352 -23.34 17.91 8.66
C ARG A 352 -23.61 16.41 8.67
N THR A 353 -23.76 15.75 7.53
CA THR A 353 -23.90 14.28 7.53
C THR A 353 -22.59 13.63 7.93
N THR A 354 -22.67 12.53 8.68
CA THR A 354 -21.50 11.79 9.13
C THR A 354 -21.80 10.30 9.19
N SER A 355 -20.80 9.49 8.85
CA SER A 355 -20.83 8.04 9.03
C SER A 355 -20.63 7.63 10.48
N ALA A 356 -20.19 8.53 11.38
CA ALA A 356 -19.90 8.22 12.78
C ALA A 356 -21.08 7.57 13.52
N THR A 357 -22.30 8.00 13.18
CA THR A 357 -23.56 7.55 13.80
C THR A 357 -24.24 6.40 13.05
N ALA A 358 -23.65 5.88 11.97
CA ALA A 358 -24.24 4.77 11.22
C ALA A 358 -24.14 3.45 11.99
N ASP A 359 -25.04 2.50 11.73
CA ASP A 359 -25.03 1.19 12.41
C ASP A 359 -24.01 0.21 11.81
N SER A 360 -23.54 0.46 10.58
CA SER A 360 -22.60 -0.47 9.91
C SER A 360 -21.24 -0.50 10.63
N PRO A 361 -20.65 -1.71 10.84
CA PRO A 361 -19.28 -1.82 11.34
C PRO A 361 -18.24 -1.27 10.35
N TRP A 362 -18.60 -1.09 9.07
CA TRP A 362 -17.73 -0.53 8.04
C TRP A 362 -17.71 1.00 7.99
N ARG A 363 -18.54 1.67 8.80
CA ARG A 363 -18.84 3.10 8.63
C ARG A 363 -17.63 4.03 8.63
N LEU A 364 -16.62 3.75 9.47
CA LEU A 364 -15.38 4.52 9.54
C LEU A 364 -14.27 3.98 8.64
N VAL A 365 -14.46 2.80 8.05
CA VAL A 365 -13.56 2.23 7.02
C VAL A 365 -13.93 2.78 5.65
N LEU A 366 -15.22 2.79 5.32
CA LEU A 366 -15.73 3.10 3.99
C LEU A 366 -16.34 4.51 3.86
N GLY A 367 -16.43 5.25 4.96
CA GLY A 367 -17.08 6.57 4.98
C GLY A 367 -18.60 6.53 4.85
N GLY A 368 -19.23 5.37 5.02
CA GLY A 368 -20.66 5.20 4.79
C GLY A 368 -21.02 5.16 3.30
N GLY A 369 -22.31 5.39 3.01
CA GLY A 369 -22.85 5.38 1.66
C GLY A 369 -22.42 6.59 0.82
N ASP A 370 -22.49 6.45 -0.50
CA ASP A 370 -22.32 7.57 -1.42
C ASP A 370 -23.53 8.54 -1.28
N PRO A 371 -23.30 9.84 -1.01
CA PRO A 371 -24.38 10.79 -0.76
C PRO A 371 -25.24 11.08 -1.99
N ASP A 372 -24.70 10.93 -3.21
CA ASP A 372 -25.44 11.16 -4.44
C ASP A 372 -26.44 10.02 -4.66
N HIS A 373 -26.00 8.77 -4.47
CA HIS A 373 -26.88 7.61 -4.53
C HIS A 373 -27.92 7.63 -3.41
N ALA A 374 -27.52 7.97 -2.17
CA ALA A 374 -28.44 8.13 -1.05
C ALA A 374 -29.53 9.16 -1.37
N TRP A 375 -29.14 10.33 -1.90
CA TRP A 375 -30.10 11.37 -2.29
C TRP A 375 -31.03 10.90 -3.40
N ARG A 376 -30.51 10.30 -4.47
CA ARG A 376 -31.34 9.82 -5.59
C ARG A 376 -32.29 8.71 -5.17
N HIS A 377 -31.94 7.91 -4.17
CA HIS A 377 -32.78 6.83 -3.66
C HIS A 377 -33.85 7.30 -2.66
N SER A 378 -33.52 8.28 -1.81
CA SER A 378 -34.32 8.61 -0.61
C SER A 378 -34.62 10.09 -0.41
N GLY A 379 -34.06 10.97 -1.24
CA GLY A 379 -34.18 12.42 -1.10
C GLY A 379 -33.37 13.02 0.06
N ARG A 380 -32.44 12.26 0.67
CA ARG A 380 -31.58 12.73 1.76
C ARG A 380 -30.15 12.22 1.60
N PHE A 381 -29.17 13.02 2.04
CA PHE A 381 -27.74 12.68 1.98
C PHE A 381 -27.32 11.60 3.00
N ASP A 382 -28.05 11.47 4.10
CA ASP A 382 -27.86 10.44 5.14
C ASP A 382 -28.78 9.22 4.90
N GLY A 383 -29.38 9.14 3.72
CA GLY A 383 -30.24 8.03 3.31
C GLY A 383 -29.49 6.74 3.03
N ALA A 384 -30.24 5.69 2.71
CA ALA A 384 -29.67 4.41 2.30
C ALA A 384 -29.07 4.53 0.89
N ASP A 385 -27.75 4.36 0.79
CA ASP A 385 -27.08 4.10 -0.48
C ASP A 385 -27.31 2.63 -0.88
N PRO A 386 -27.98 2.36 -2.00
CA PRO A 386 -28.26 0.99 -2.40
C PRO A 386 -26.97 0.22 -2.72
N TYR A 387 -25.85 0.86 -3.10
CA TYR A 387 -24.58 0.19 -3.44
C TYR A 387 -23.67 -0.09 -2.23
N LEU A 388 -24.01 0.40 -1.03
CA LEU A 388 -23.22 0.16 0.17
C LEU A 388 -22.99 -1.34 0.47
N PRO A 389 -24.01 -2.23 0.39
CA PRO A 389 -23.79 -3.67 0.61
C PRO A 389 -22.79 -4.30 -0.38
N LEU A 390 -22.81 -3.87 -1.64
CA LEU A 390 -21.81 -4.30 -2.64
C LEU A 390 -20.40 -3.83 -2.25
N ARG A 391 -20.25 -2.57 -1.83
CA ARG A 391 -18.96 -2.00 -1.39
C ARG A 391 -18.40 -2.76 -0.19
N GLU A 392 -19.23 -3.07 0.81
CA GLU A 392 -18.84 -3.87 1.98
C GLU A 392 -18.37 -5.28 1.58
N ARG A 393 -19.07 -5.94 0.65
CA ARG A 393 -18.67 -7.24 0.12
C ARG A 393 -17.34 -7.18 -0.63
N LEU A 394 -17.15 -6.16 -1.47
CA LEU A 394 -15.90 -5.96 -2.21
C LEU A 394 -14.74 -5.66 -1.25
N ALA A 395 -14.95 -4.84 -0.22
CA ALA A 395 -13.94 -4.57 0.80
C ALA A 395 -13.51 -5.85 1.52
N ALA A 396 -14.45 -6.66 1.98
CA ALA A 396 -14.16 -7.95 2.61
C ALA A 396 -13.42 -8.91 1.66
N TRP A 397 -13.80 -8.94 0.37
CA TRP A 397 -13.13 -9.74 -0.65
C TRP A 397 -11.66 -9.32 -0.83
N MET A 398 -11.38 -8.01 -0.90
CA MET A 398 -10.01 -7.48 -1.03
C MET A 398 -9.15 -7.82 0.19
N ILE A 399 -9.68 -7.61 1.40
CA ILE A 399 -8.98 -7.92 2.66
C ILE A 399 -8.60 -9.39 2.72
N ARG A 400 -9.56 -10.30 2.45
CA ARG A 400 -9.32 -11.74 2.49
C ARG A 400 -8.27 -12.17 1.49
N ARG A 401 -8.39 -11.66 0.26
CA ARG A 401 -7.45 -11.98 -0.80
C ARG A 401 -6.03 -11.52 -0.45
N GLU A 402 -5.88 -10.37 0.18
CA GLU A 402 -4.56 -9.91 0.63
C GLU A 402 -4.01 -10.76 1.78
N ALA A 403 -4.85 -11.12 2.75
CA ALA A 403 -4.45 -11.98 3.87
C ALA A 403 -4.06 -13.40 3.42
N GLU A 404 -4.68 -13.89 2.35
CA GLU A 404 -4.46 -15.21 1.77
C GLU A 404 -3.28 -15.25 0.78
N ALA A 405 -2.77 -14.09 0.36
CA ALA A 405 -1.64 -14.00 -0.57
C ALA A 405 -0.33 -14.53 0.03
N VAL A 406 -0.20 -14.51 1.36
CA VAL A 406 0.94 -15.07 2.09
C VAL A 406 0.51 -16.36 2.81
N PRO A 407 1.18 -17.50 2.60
CA PRO A 407 0.89 -18.74 3.33
C PRO A 407 1.01 -18.58 4.85
N ASP A 408 0.18 -19.30 5.61
CA ASP A 408 0.31 -19.35 7.06
C ASP A 408 1.52 -20.19 7.47
N ALA A 409 2.56 -19.55 8.00
CA ALA A 409 3.75 -20.24 8.46
C ALA A 409 3.49 -21.09 9.73
N ARG A 410 2.46 -20.75 10.53
CA ARG A 410 2.18 -21.38 11.83
C ARG A 410 0.68 -21.62 12.03
N PRO A 411 0.04 -22.48 11.19
CA PRO A 411 -1.42 -22.67 11.19
C PRO A 411 -1.99 -23.23 12.49
N ASN A 412 -1.17 -23.88 13.31
CA ASN A 412 -1.57 -24.48 14.59
C ASN A 412 -1.44 -23.52 15.79
N ARG A 413 -0.89 -22.32 15.61
CA ARG A 413 -0.72 -21.32 16.68
C ARG A 413 -1.56 -20.08 16.35
N PRO A 414 -2.19 -19.44 17.35
CA PRO A 414 -3.04 -18.28 17.09
C PRO A 414 -2.20 -17.08 16.61
N GLY A 415 -2.49 -16.60 15.41
CA GLY A 415 -1.80 -15.47 14.80
C GLY A 415 -2.67 -14.65 13.85
N LEU A 416 -2.13 -13.51 13.42
CA LEU A 416 -2.74 -12.64 12.41
C LEU A 416 -2.19 -12.97 11.03
N ARG A 417 -3.09 -13.08 10.05
CA ARG A 417 -2.78 -13.15 8.62
C ARG A 417 -2.57 -11.76 8.03
N LEU A 418 -3.36 -10.79 8.51
CA LEU A 418 -3.28 -9.40 8.10
C LEU A 418 -3.90 -8.50 9.17
N LYS A 419 -3.33 -7.32 9.36
CA LYS A 419 -3.86 -6.24 10.21
C LYS A 419 -3.88 -4.94 9.42
N MET A 420 -4.89 -4.09 9.66
CA MET A 420 -4.94 -2.76 9.06
C MET A 420 -3.66 -1.98 9.33
N GLY A 421 -3.16 -1.26 8.32
CA GLY A 421 -1.87 -0.57 8.37
C GLY A 421 -0.63 -1.45 8.10
N GLU A 422 -0.78 -2.76 7.86
CA GLU A 422 0.34 -3.59 7.36
C GLU A 422 0.43 -3.61 5.83
N THR A 423 -0.68 -3.28 5.16
CA THR A 423 -0.74 -2.96 3.73
C THR A 423 -1.07 -1.48 3.60
N HIS A 424 -0.39 -0.78 2.69
CA HIS A 424 -0.53 0.66 2.50
C HIS A 424 -0.80 1.01 1.04
N GLU A 425 -2.06 1.36 0.77
CA GLU A 425 -2.47 2.04 -0.45
C GLU A 425 -3.05 3.39 -0.03
N SER A 426 -2.48 4.50 -0.52
CA SER A 426 -2.94 5.84 -0.18
C SER A 426 -3.17 6.62 -1.46
N CYS A 427 -4.27 7.38 -1.53
CA CYS A 427 -4.49 8.30 -2.63
C CYS A 427 -3.80 9.65 -2.37
N HIS A 428 -3.86 10.21 -1.15
CA HIS A 428 -3.26 11.52 -0.81
C HIS A 428 -2.93 11.66 0.69
N ALA A 429 -2.29 12.79 1.05
CA ALA A 429 -2.06 13.19 2.43
C ALA A 429 -3.36 13.66 3.09
N HIS A 430 -3.71 13.06 4.22
CA HIS A 430 -4.89 13.43 4.99
C HIS A 430 -4.54 13.51 6.48
N GLY A 431 -5.35 14.23 7.25
CA GLY A 431 -5.22 14.23 8.71
C GLY A 431 -5.75 12.92 9.32
N GLU A 432 -6.45 13.04 10.44
CA GLU A 432 -7.11 11.90 11.09
C GLU A 432 -8.38 11.43 10.35
N VAL A 433 -9.01 12.33 9.58
CA VAL A 433 -10.22 12.08 8.79
C VAL A 433 -9.90 12.24 7.31
N ALA A 434 -10.26 11.23 6.52
CA ALA A 434 -10.21 11.23 5.07
C ALA A 434 -11.62 11.23 4.49
N LEU A 435 -11.79 11.92 3.36
CA LEU A 435 -13.03 11.90 2.59
C LEU A 435 -12.90 10.88 1.45
N ALA A 436 -13.92 10.05 1.25
CA ALA A 436 -13.98 9.22 0.05
C ALA A 436 -14.11 10.12 -1.18
N HIS A 437 -13.31 9.89 -2.22
CA HIS A 437 -13.51 10.62 -3.48
C HIS A 437 -14.90 10.28 -4.04
N THR A 438 -15.59 11.27 -4.62
CA THR A 438 -16.85 11.08 -5.36
C THR A 438 -16.57 10.31 -6.65
N ASN A 439 -16.22 9.03 -6.51
CA ASN A 439 -15.79 8.20 -7.61
C ASN A 439 -16.90 7.91 -8.60
N CYS A 440 -18.18 8.14 -8.29
CA CYS A 440 -19.29 7.73 -9.14
C CYS A 440 -19.24 8.24 -10.59
N LEU A 441 -18.45 9.29 -10.88
CA LEU A 441 -18.32 9.87 -12.21
C LEU A 441 -16.89 10.14 -12.66
N LEU A 442 -15.86 10.04 -11.82
CA LEU A 442 -14.48 10.41 -12.18
C LEU A 442 -13.50 9.26 -12.06
N SER A 443 -12.61 9.24 -13.05
CA SER A 443 -11.37 8.47 -13.04
C SER A 443 -10.22 9.44 -13.15
N ILE A 444 -9.32 9.44 -12.17
CA ILE A 444 -8.02 10.10 -12.30
C ILE A 444 -6.98 8.98 -12.35
N ALA A 445 -6.30 8.87 -13.49
CA ALA A 445 -5.23 7.89 -13.65
C ALA A 445 -4.00 8.32 -12.83
N GLY A 446 -3.84 7.70 -11.65
CA GLY A 446 -2.55 7.41 -11.03
C GLY A 446 -1.90 8.50 -10.17
N GLN A 447 -1.78 8.21 -8.87
CA GLN A 447 -0.51 8.27 -8.14
C GLN A 447 -0.48 7.07 -7.18
N SER A 448 0.34 6.05 -7.48
CA SER A 448 0.51 4.91 -6.57
C SER A 448 1.39 5.31 -5.39
N SER A 449 1.18 4.72 -4.21
CA SER A 449 1.98 4.99 -3.00
C SER A 449 3.49 4.73 -3.20
N LEU A 450 3.86 3.84 -4.13
CA LEU A 450 5.24 3.59 -4.54
C LEU A 450 5.83 4.70 -5.43
N GLY A 451 5.00 5.40 -6.21
CA GLY A 451 5.41 6.53 -7.04
C GLY A 451 6.00 7.66 -6.20
N HIS A 452 5.31 8.06 -5.13
CA HIS A 452 5.78 9.12 -4.22
C HIS A 452 7.11 8.78 -3.54
N ILE A 453 7.29 7.53 -3.10
CA ILE A 453 8.55 7.07 -2.49
C ILE A 453 9.67 7.13 -3.52
N LYS A 454 9.40 6.62 -4.74
CA LYS A 454 10.37 6.66 -5.83
C LYS A 454 10.78 8.09 -6.17
N ASP A 455 9.84 9.02 -6.24
CA ASP A 455 10.10 10.42 -6.55
C ASP A 455 10.94 11.08 -5.45
N PHE A 456 10.59 10.88 -4.18
CA PHE A 456 11.34 11.40 -3.03
C PHE A 456 12.81 10.95 -3.04
N TYR A 457 13.06 9.65 -3.22
CA TYR A 457 14.42 9.11 -3.24
C TYR A 457 15.16 9.38 -4.55
N THR A 458 14.46 9.56 -5.68
CA THR A 458 15.07 10.01 -6.94
C THR A 458 15.54 11.47 -6.81
N GLU A 459 14.75 12.33 -6.16
CA GLU A 459 15.13 13.71 -5.88
C GLU A 459 16.29 13.78 -4.87
N ALA A 460 16.22 13.01 -3.78
CA ALA A 460 17.30 12.92 -2.79
C ALA A 460 18.59 12.33 -3.39
N ALA A 461 18.49 11.42 -4.37
CA ALA A 461 19.64 10.94 -5.12
C ALA A 461 20.35 12.03 -5.94
N ALA A 462 19.60 13.05 -6.37
CA ALA A 462 20.10 14.17 -7.17
C ALA A 462 20.59 15.35 -6.32
N VAL A 463 20.09 15.50 -5.09
CA VAL A 463 20.39 16.61 -4.19
C VAL A 463 20.81 16.05 -2.82
N GLU A 464 22.05 16.31 -2.37
CA GLU A 464 22.49 15.99 -1.00
C GLU A 464 21.66 16.79 0.03
N LYS A 465 20.51 16.24 0.46
CA LYS A 465 19.71 16.77 1.57
C LYS A 465 20.40 16.41 2.90
N GLY A 466 20.85 17.43 3.65
CA GLY A 466 21.65 17.29 4.87
C GLY A 466 20.91 16.76 6.11
N ASP A 467 19.58 16.61 6.06
CA ASP A 467 18.74 16.35 7.24
C ASP A 467 18.45 14.86 7.51
N ILE A 468 18.84 13.94 6.59
CA ILE A 468 18.57 12.48 6.68
C ILE A 468 19.89 11.68 6.77
N VAL A 469 20.95 12.27 7.33
CA VAL A 469 22.27 11.62 7.38
C VAL A 469 22.29 10.55 8.48
N ASN A 470 22.71 9.33 8.12
CA ASN A 470 22.92 8.25 9.08
C ASN A 470 23.82 8.71 10.25
N PRO A 471 23.37 8.62 11.51
CA PRO A 471 24.13 9.11 12.66
C PRO A 471 25.40 8.29 12.93
N VAL A 472 25.52 7.09 12.35
CA VAL A 472 26.64 6.17 12.57
C VAL A 472 27.76 6.44 11.56
N ARG A 473 28.97 6.72 12.05
CA ARG A 473 30.19 6.71 11.24
C ARG A 473 30.77 5.31 11.22
N TYR A 474 30.99 4.75 10.03
CA TYR A 474 31.76 3.51 9.90
C TYR A 474 33.20 3.77 10.39
N PRO A 475 33.74 2.90 11.27
CA PRO A 475 35.17 2.85 11.53
C PRO A 475 35.95 2.77 10.22
N LEU A 476 37.07 3.50 10.10
CA LEU A 476 37.82 3.58 8.84
C LEU A 476 38.26 2.19 8.34
N GLU A 477 38.64 1.32 9.26
CA GLU A 477 38.98 -0.09 9.03
C GLU A 477 37.88 -0.89 8.31
N MET A 478 36.59 -0.53 8.46
CA MET A 478 35.49 -1.21 7.78
C MET A 478 35.35 -0.78 6.31
N VAL A 479 35.85 0.39 5.92
CA VAL A 479 35.57 0.99 4.60
C VAL A 479 36.85 1.34 3.82
N GLU A 480 38.03 1.14 4.39
CA GLU A 480 39.31 1.53 3.78
C GLU A 480 39.56 0.88 2.41
N HIS A 481 39.03 -0.33 2.18
CA HIS A 481 39.17 -1.05 0.91
C HIS A 481 38.23 -0.53 -0.19
N ILE A 482 37.22 0.24 0.19
CA ILE A 482 36.32 0.92 -0.74
C ILE A 482 37.01 2.22 -1.15
N PRO A 483 37.12 2.55 -2.44
CA PRO A 483 37.70 3.83 -2.86
C PRO A 483 36.92 5.01 -2.28
N GLU A 484 37.62 6.08 -1.89
CA GLU A 484 37.02 7.22 -1.16
C GLU A 484 35.80 7.83 -1.86
N PHE A 485 35.86 7.94 -3.20
CA PHE A 485 34.76 8.42 -4.04
C PHE A 485 33.46 7.60 -3.90
N PHE A 486 33.56 6.32 -3.53
CA PHE A 486 32.42 5.42 -3.36
C PHE A 486 32.00 5.22 -1.91
N ARG A 487 32.69 5.81 -0.93
CA ARG A 487 32.29 5.80 0.49
C ARG A 487 31.11 6.74 0.78
N VAL A 488 30.35 7.11 -0.24
CA VAL A 488 29.21 8.03 -0.13
C VAL A 488 28.12 7.37 0.71
N ARG A 489 27.68 8.10 1.74
CA ARG A 489 26.77 7.60 2.76
C ARG A 489 25.41 7.26 2.17
N GLY A 490 24.89 6.10 2.53
CA GLY A 490 23.46 5.80 2.40
C GLY A 490 22.67 6.51 3.50
N TYR A 491 21.41 6.82 3.21
CA TYR A 491 20.43 7.23 4.22
C TYR A 491 20.15 6.05 5.16
N GLY A 492 19.98 6.28 6.46
CA GLY A 492 19.71 5.19 7.41
C GLY A 492 19.75 5.58 8.88
N CYS A 493 19.48 4.61 9.76
CA CYS A 493 19.37 4.81 11.21
C CYS A 493 20.39 4.00 12.03
N GLY A 494 21.20 3.17 11.38
CA GLY A 494 22.20 2.31 12.02
C GLY A 494 23.23 1.74 11.03
N SER A 495 23.90 0.66 11.42
CA SER A 495 24.74 -0.14 10.52
C SER A 495 24.59 -1.62 10.89
N PRO A 496 23.56 -2.30 10.37
CA PRO A 496 23.26 -3.69 10.73
C PRO A 496 24.41 -4.63 10.34
N ILE A 497 25.18 -4.29 9.30
CA ILE A 497 26.33 -5.10 8.87
C ILE A 497 27.39 -5.28 9.95
N ALA A 498 27.57 -4.30 10.85
CA ALA A 498 28.51 -4.39 11.96
C ALA A 498 28.05 -5.39 13.04
N ASP A 499 26.74 -5.60 13.16
CA ASP A 499 26.12 -6.51 14.13
C ASP A 499 25.75 -7.86 13.52
N ALA A 500 25.87 -8.00 12.20
CA ALA A 500 25.52 -9.20 11.46
C ALA A 500 26.40 -10.40 11.82
N GLY A 501 27.62 -10.19 12.33
CA GLY A 501 28.52 -11.29 12.70
C GLY A 501 28.88 -12.18 11.52
N LEU A 502 29.17 -11.59 10.35
CA LEU A 502 29.46 -12.33 9.12
C LEU A 502 30.72 -13.18 9.24
N VAL A 503 30.71 -14.34 8.60
CA VAL A 503 31.88 -15.23 8.51
C VAL A 503 32.27 -15.52 7.06
N ALA A 504 33.52 -15.94 6.86
CA ALA A 504 34.04 -16.27 5.54
C ALA A 504 33.21 -17.38 4.86
N GLY A 505 32.91 -17.20 3.58
CA GLY A 505 32.11 -18.13 2.77
C GLY A 505 30.59 -17.89 2.81
N GLU A 506 30.07 -17.02 3.67
CA GLU A 506 28.63 -16.72 3.71
C GLU A 506 28.16 -15.98 2.45
N THR A 507 26.90 -16.25 2.06
CA THR A 507 26.13 -15.42 1.14
C THR A 507 25.28 -14.43 1.95
N VAL A 508 25.60 -13.15 1.84
CA VAL A 508 24.89 -12.04 2.48
C VAL A 508 24.07 -11.26 1.47
N VAL A 509 22.82 -10.95 1.81
CA VAL A 509 21.91 -10.13 0.99
C VAL A 509 21.57 -8.85 1.75
N ASP A 510 21.82 -7.69 1.12
CA ASP A 510 21.46 -6.38 1.67
C ASP A 510 20.24 -5.81 0.94
N LEU A 511 19.19 -5.50 1.71
CA LEU A 511 17.91 -5.02 1.22
C LEU A 511 17.87 -3.49 1.25
N GLY A 512 17.57 -2.87 0.10
CA GLY A 512 17.65 -1.42 -0.05
C GLY A 512 19.11 -0.94 -0.06
N CYS A 513 19.97 -1.62 -0.83
CA CYS A 513 21.42 -1.45 -0.74
C CYS A 513 21.93 -0.06 -1.19
N GLY A 514 21.10 0.74 -1.89
CA GLY A 514 21.47 2.05 -2.39
C GLY A 514 22.73 2.00 -3.25
N ALA A 515 23.71 2.85 -2.92
CA ALA A 515 25.01 2.89 -3.62
C ALA A 515 25.95 1.72 -3.26
N GLY A 516 25.50 0.76 -2.45
CA GLY A 516 26.16 -0.52 -2.22
C GLY A 516 27.22 -0.57 -1.12
N VAL A 517 27.38 0.49 -0.31
CA VAL A 517 28.47 0.56 0.68
C VAL A 517 28.43 -0.61 1.67
N GLU A 518 27.28 -0.97 2.23
CA GLU A 518 27.19 -2.10 3.17
C GLU A 518 27.50 -3.44 2.46
N CYS A 519 27.06 -3.65 1.22
CA CYS A 519 27.47 -4.80 0.42
C CYS A 519 28.98 -4.90 0.24
N LEU A 520 29.67 -3.77 0.04
CA LEU A 520 31.11 -3.73 -0.16
C LEU A 520 31.89 -3.98 1.14
N ILE A 521 31.35 -3.55 2.29
CA ILE A 521 31.86 -3.94 3.61
C ILE A 521 31.73 -5.46 3.76
N ALA A 522 30.53 -5.99 3.46
CA ALA A 522 30.22 -7.40 3.54
C ALA A 522 31.12 -8.26 2.64
N ALA A 523 31.36 -7.80 1.41
CA ALA A 523 32.20 -8.44 0.40
C ALA A 523 33.62 -8.76 0.92
N ARG A 524 34.23 -7.84 1.68
CA ARG A 524 35.53 -8.10 2.33
C ARG A 524 35.42 -9.10 3.48
N GLN A 525 34.37 -9.01 4.30
CA GLN A 525 34.21 -9.86 5.48
C GLN A 525 33.96 -11.34 5.13
N VAL A 526 33.14 -11.60 4.11
CA VAL A 526 32.84 -12.97 3.66
C VAL A 526 33.96 -13.57 2.79
N GLY A 527 34.89 -12.75 2.32
CA GLY A 527 36.06 -13.20 1.55
C GLY A 527 35.73 -13.75 0.15
N PRO A 528 36.73 -14.26 -0.58
CA PRO A 528 36.61 -14.64 -1.99
C PRO A 528 35.64 -15.81 -2.25
N ASP A 529 35.42 -16.68 -1.26
CA ASP A 529 34.49 -17.81 -1.36
C ASP A 529 33.05 -17.44 -0.96
N GLY A 530 32.87 -16.29 -0.31
CA GLY A 530 31.56 -15.75 0.05
C GLY A 530 30.97 -14.85 -1.04
N ARG A 531 29.76 -14.33 -0.81
CA ARG A 531 29.05 -13.46 -1.77
C ARG A 531 28.30 -12.34 -1.06
N ALA A 532 28.38 -11.13 -1.59
CA ALA A 532 27.54 -10.01 -1.17
C ALA A 532 26.56 -9.64 -2.29
N ILE A 533 25.26 -9.63 -1.98
CA ILE A 533 24.19 -9.38 -2.95
C ILE A 533 23.42 -8.14 -2.48
N GLY A 534 23.36 -7.09 -3.30
CA GLY A 534 22.53 -5.92 -3.02
C GLY A 534 21.24 -5.92 -3.84
N ILE A 535 20.12 -5.56 -3.22
CA ILE A 535 18.83 -5.38 -3.90
C ILE A 535 18.34 -3.94 -3.70
N ASP A 536 18.00 -3.25 -4.80
CA ASP A 536 17.44 -1.90 -4.75
C ASP A 536 16.41 -1.70 -5.88
N MET A 537 15.47 -0.78 -5.68
CA MET A 537 14.45 -0.47 -6.69
C MET A 537 14.94 0.56 -7.73
N LEU A 538 15.96 1.37 -7.40
CA LEU A 538 16.38 2.54 -8.16
C LEU A 538 17.55 2.21 -9.12
N PRO A 539 17.34 2.27 -10.46
CA PRO A 539 18.40 2.00 -11.43
C PRO A 539 19.64 2.88 -11.27
N ALA A 540 19.45 4.15 -10.88
CA ALA A 540 20.55 5.09 -10.66
C ALA A 540 21.46 4.67 -9.50
N MET A 541 20.90 4.09 -8.43
CA MET A 541 21.66 3.59 -7.28
C MET A 541 22.44 2.33 -7.64
N LEU A 542 21.79 1.38 -8.32
CA LEU A 542 22.42 0.15 -8.79
C LEU A 542 23.59 0.41 -9.75
N ALA A 543 23.45 1.41 -10.64
CA ALA A 543 24.54 1.83 -11.53
C ALA A 543 25.75 2.37 -10.76
N ARG A 544 25.54 3.09 -9.65
CA ARG A 544 26.62 3.55 -8.76
C ARG A 544 27.26 2.37 -8.01
N ALA A 545 26.43 1.49 -7.45
CA ALA A 545 26.86 0.32 -6.70
C ALA A 545 27.71 -0.64 -7.55
N THR A 546 27.30 -0.86 -8.80
CA THR A 546 28.04 -1.71 -9.75
C THR A 546 29.42 -1.15 -10.07
N ARG A 547 29.54 0.18 -10.26
CA ARG A 547 30.86 0.83 -10.45
C ARG A 547 31.72 0.75 -9.19
N ALA A 548 31.11 0.94 -8.02
CA ALA A 548 31.80 0.84 -6.74
C ALA A 548 32.34 -0.57 -6.49
N ALA A 549 31.57 -1.62 -6.83
CA ALA A 549 32.01 -3.01 -6.72
C ALA A 549 33.17 -3.33 -7.66
N ALA A 550 33.14 -2.86 -8.91
CA ALA A 550 34.26 -3.06 -9.83
C ALA A 550 35.56 -2.45 -9.28
N ALA A 551 35.51 -1.19 -8.83
CA ALA A 551 36.67 -0.50 -8.27
C ALA A 551 37.14 -1.13 -6.93
N THR A 552 36.22 -1.61 -6.11
CA THR A 552 36.55 -2.29 -4.84
C THR A 552 37.16 -3.67 -5.11
N ALA A 553 36.71 -4.38 -6.15
CA ALA A 553 37.28 -5.67 -6.54
C ALA A 553 38.76 -5.55 -6.98
N GLU A 554 39.14 -4.44 -7.63
CA GLU A 554 40.54 -4.15 -7.95
C GLU A 554 41.41 -4.02 -6.69
N VAL A 555 40.86 -3.46 -5.61
CA VAL A 555 41.57 -3.32 -4.32
C VAL A 555 41.62 -4.65 -3.56
N LEU A 556 40.53 -5.43 -3.55
CA LEU A 556 40.44 -6.71 -2.84
C LEU A 556 41.16 -7.87 -3.55
N GLY A 557 41.34 -7.79 -4.87
CA GLY A 557 41.91 -8.85 -5.70
C GLY A 557 40.91 -9.95 -6.08
N TYR A 558 39.62 -9.76 -5.81
CA TYR A 558 38.52 -10.66 -6.17
C TYR A 558 37.20 -9.90 -6.29
N ALA A 559 36.26 -10.43 -7.07
CA ALA A 559 34.94 -9.86 -7.25
C ALA A 559 33.86 -10.81 -6.73
N ASN A 560 33.18 -10.42 -5.66
CA ASN A 560 32.13 -11.22 -5.02
C ASN A 560 30.88 -10.40 -4.63
N ALA A 561 30.79 -9.14 -5.06
CA ALA A 561 29.62 -8.27 -4.88
C ALA A 561 28.80 -8.18 -6.17
N VAL A 562 27.48 -8.41 -6.09
CA VAL A 562 26.53 -8.34 -7.21
C VAL A 562 25.25 -7.60 -6.83
N PHE A 563 24.57 -6.98 -7.80
CA PHE A 563 23.40 -6.15 -7.55
C PHE A 563 22.23 -6.50 -8.46
N PHE A 564 21.02 -6.52 -7.91
CA PHE A 564 19.79 -6.81 -8.64
C PHE A 564 18.75 -5.71 -8.42
N GLN A 565 18.03 -5.38 -9.49
CA GLN A 565 16.85 -4.55 -9.38
C GLN A 565 15.67 -5.39 -8.88
N GLY A 566 14.98 -4.92 -7.84
CA GLY A 566 13.82 -5.64 -7.30
C GLY A 566 13.05 -4.83 -6.26
N TYR A 567 11.84 -5.31 -5.95
CA TYR A 567 11.02 -4.80 -4.85
C TYR A 567 11.14 -5.74 -3.65
N LEU A 568 11.01 -5.21 -2.44
CA LEU A 568 11.18 -6.00 -1.22
C LEU A 568 10.06 -7.03 -1.03
N GLU A 569 8.90 -6.76 -1.61
CA GLU A 569 7.71 -7.62 -1.61
C GLU A 569 7.77 -8.77 -2.62
N ALA A 570 8.79 -8.78 -3.51
CA ALA A 570 9.00 -9.80 -4.53
C ALA A 570 10.50 -9.86 -4.91
N LEU A 571 11.29 -10.51 -4.06
CA LEU A 571 12.75 -10.53 -4.18
C LEU A 571 13.17 -11.43 -5.37
N PRO A 572 14.05 -10.95 -6.28
CA PRO A 572 14.50 -11.68 -7.47
C PRO A 572 15.55 -12.77 -7.13
N LEU A 573 15.38 -13.48 -6.03
CA LEU A 573 16.27 -14.54 -5.55
C LEU A 573 15.49 -15.83 -5.29
N ALA A 574 16.16 -16.97 -5.45
CA ALA A 574 15.58 -18.28 -5.15
C ALA A 574 15.40 -18.49 -3.64
N GLU A 575 14.54 -19.42 -3.25
CA GLU A 575 14.40 -19.86 -1.86
C GLU A 575 15.74 -20.39 -1.32
N GLY A 576 16.06 -20.09 -0.06
CA GLY A 576 17.28 -20.63 0.58
C GLY A 576 18.60 -20.14 -0.02
N THR A 577 18.64 -18.91 -0.53
CA THR A 577 19.85 -18.32 -1.11
C THR A 577 20.80 -17.75 -0.05
N ALA A 578 20.29 -17.07 0.97
CA ALA A 578 21.07 -16.25 1.89
C ALA A 578 21.38 -16.94 3.23
N ASP A 579 22.62 -16.83 3.70
CA ASP A 579 23.01 -17.19 5.07
C ASP A 579 22.71 -16.04 6.05
N CYS A 580 22.92 -14.80 5.58
CA CYS A 580 22.63 -13.58 6.33
C CYS A 580 21.89 -12.56 5.46
N ILE A 581 20.91 -11.87 6.03
CA ILE A 581 20.25 -10.72 5.41
C ILE A 581 20.50 -9.48 6.26
N THR A 582 20.85 -8.37 5.62
CA THR A 582 20.92 -7.05 6.25
C THR A 582 19.90 -6.09 5.63
N SER A 583 19.47 -5.10 6.42
CA SER A 583 18.59 -4.03 5.95
C SER A 583 18.69 -2.82 6.87
N ASN A 584 18.76 -1.63 6.30
CA ASN A 584 18.90 -0.39 7.05
C ASN A 584 17.79 0.61 6.66
N CYS A 585 16.81 0.78 7.54
CA CYS A 585 15.79 1.82 7.47
C CYS A 585 14.95 1.83 6.17
N VAL A 586 14.67 0.66 5.59
CA VAL A 586 13.83 0.53 4.39
C VAL A 586 12.61 -0.38 4.56
N LEU A 587 12.54 -1.18 5.64
CA LEU A 587 11.44 -2.14 5.81
C LEU A 587 10.12 -1.42 6.09
N ASN A 588 10.18 -0.30 6.82
CA ASN A 588 9.01 0.55 7.10
C ASN A 588 8.41 1.20 5.83
N LEU A 589 9.19 1.34 4.75
CA LEU A 589 8.73 1.88 3.46
C LEU A 589 7.91 0.89 2.65
N SER A 590 7.99 -0.40 2.98
CA SER A 590 7.23 -1.43 2.28
C SER A 590 5.73 -1.16 2.38
N THR A 591 5.08 -1.31 1.23
CA THR A 591 3.62 -1.18 1.11
C THR A 591 2.89 -2.45 1.51
N ARG A 592 3.58 -3.59 1.65
CA ARG A 592 2.99 -4.90 1.99
C ARG A 592 3.90 -5.67 2.94
N LYS A 593 3.88 -5.29 4.22
CA LYS A 593 4.81 -5.77 5.24
C LYS A 593 4.78 -7.30 5.41
N ARG A 594 3.59 -7.91 5.37
CA ARG A 594 3.43 -9.37 5.45
C ARG A 594 4.15 -10.10 4.31
N ARG A 595 4.06 -9.59 3.09
CA ARG A 595 4.75 -10.15 1.91
C ARG A 595 6.26 -9.94 2.01
N LEU A 596 6.69 -8.75 2.43
CA LEU A 596 8.10 -8.43 2.71
C LEU A 596 8.73 -9.45 3.67
N TYR A 597 8.17 -9.66 4.86
CA TYR A 597 8.76 -10.59 5.83
C TYR A 597 8.70 -12.04 5.38
N ALA A 598 7.68 -12.43 4.61
CA ALA A 598 7.60 -13.74 3.99
C ALA A 598 8.69 -13.95 2.91
N GLU A 599 8.98 -12.93 2.09
CA GLU A 599 10.07 -12.99 1.11
C GLU A 599 11.45 -13.08 1.77
N ILE A 600 11.68 -12.30 2.82
CA ILE A 600 12.90 -12.41 3.65
C ILE A 600 13.04 -13.84 4.18
N PHE A 601 11.96 -14.38 4.76
CA PHE A 601 11.96 -15.75 5.29
C PHE A 601 12.20 -16.79 4.18
N ARG A 602 11.61 -16.60 2.99
CA ARG A 602 11.78 -17.49 1.84
C ARG A 602 13.24 -17.57 1.40
N ILE A 603 13.89 -16.43 1.21
CA ILE A 603 15.25 -16.41 0.66
C ILE A 603 16.33 -16.80 1.69
N LEU A 604 16.03 -16.82 2.99
CA LEU A 604 16.94 -17.34 4.01
C LEU A 604 17.09 -18.86 3.91
N LYS A 605 18.32 -19.36 4.06
CA LYS A 605 18.60 -20.77 4.33
C LYS A 605 18.10 -21.16 5.73
N PRO A 606 17.76 -22.43 5.98
CA PRO A 606 17.54 -22.92 7.33
C PRO A 606 18.75 -22.62 8.22
N GLY A 607 18.54 -22.05 9.41
CA GLY A 607 19.60 -21.58 10.31
C GLY A 607 20.18 -20.20 9.96
N GLY A 608 19.82 -19.63 8.80
CA GLY A 608 20.19 -18.28 8.41
C GLY A 608 19.53 -17.21 9.27
N ARG A 609 20.07 -15.98 9.22
CA ARG A 609 19.63 -14.87 10.07
C ARG A 609 19.37 -13.59 9.28
N ILE A 610 18.42 -12.79 9.75
CA ILE A 610 18.30 -11.38 9.36
C ILE A 610 18.77 -10.51 10.52
N VAL A 611 19.57 -9.49 10.22
CA VAL A 611 19.93 -8.40 11.14
C VAL A 611 19.56 -7.08 10.47
N PHE A 612 18.64 -6.33 11.05
CA PHE A 612 18.19 -5.07 10.46
C PHE A 612 18.12 -3.96 11.49
N SER A 613 18.34 -2.73 11.04
CA SER A 613 18.11 -1.51 11.82
C SER A 613 16.93 -0.76 11.21
N ASP A 614 15.88 -0.48 11.98
CA ASP A 614 14.73 0.30 11.52
C ASP A 614 14.14 1.12 12.67
N VAL A 615 13.16 1.97 12.36
CA VAL A 615 12.42 2.76 13.33
C VAL A 615 11.28 1.92 13.90
N ALA A 616 11.08 1.96 15.23
CA ALA A 616 9.99 1.33 15.95
C ALA A 616 9.41 2.28 17.01
N THR A 617 8.14 2.08 17.37
CA THR A 617 7.46 2.81 18.46
C THR A 617 7.02 1.87 19.57
N GLU A 618 6.74 2.37 20.77
CA GLU A 618 6.12 1.59 21.86
C GLU A 618 4.59 1.60 21.76
N THR A 619 4.01 2.71 21.31
CA THR A 619 2.56 2.91 21.18
C THR A 619 2.18 3.20 19.73
N PRO A 620 0.98 2.81 19.28
CA PRO A 620 0.53 3.13 17.93
C PRO A 620 0.61 4.64 17.64
N ALA A 621 1.22 5.01 16.51
CA ALA A 621 1.24 6.40 16.06
C ALA A 621 -0.16 6.85 15.60
N THR A 622 -0.42 8.16 15.66
CA THR A 622 -1.71 8.71 15.22
C THR A 622 -1.87 8.59 13.70
N ALA A 623 -3.12 8.53 13.24
CA ALA A 623 -3.43 8.52 11.81
C ALA A 623 -2.81 9.73 11.07
N ALA A 624 -2.77 10.91 11.71
CA ALA A 624 -2.13 12.10 11.15
C ALA A 624 -0.63 11.89 10.88
N ILE A 625 0.10 11.21 11.78
CA ILE A 625 1.51 10.87 11.56
C ILE A 625 1.63 9.82 10.43
N CYS A 626 0.77 8.82 10.45
CA CYS A 626 0.82 7.71 9.49
C CYS A 626 0.42 8.11 8.06
N ASN A 627 -0.39 9.16 7.91
CA ASN A 627 -0.86 9.69 6.62
C ASN A 627 0.02 10.82 6.06
N ASP A 628 1.05 11.27 6.78
CA ASP A 628 1.94 12.33 6.33
C ASP A 628 2.96 11.80 5.29
N PRO A 629 2.98 12.34 4.05
CA PRO A 629 3.84 11.86 2.97
C PRO A 629 5.33 12.19 3.21
N THR A 630 5.62 13.27 3.94
CA THR A 630 7.00 13.66 4.29
C THR A 630 7.56 12.68 5.29
N LEU A 631 6.81 12.42 6.36
CA LEU A 631 7.16 11.43 7.39
C LEU A 631 7.25 10.01 6.81
N ARG A 632 6.50 9.72 5.74
CA ARG A 632 6.62 8.47 5.00
C ARG A 632 7.98 8.34 4.31
N GLY A 633 8.45 9.39 3.63
CA GLY A 633 9.79 9.44 3.04
C GLY A 633 10.90 9.28 4.07
N GLU A 634 10.67 9.76 5.30
CA GLU A 634 11.58 9.64 6.46
C GLU A 634 11.46 8.30 7.22
N CYS A 635 10.73 7.32 6.71
CA CYS A 635 10.52 5.99 7.32
C CYS A 635 9.79 6.01 8.68
N ILE A 636 9.14 7.13 9.04
CA ILE A 636 8.40 7.30 10.30
C ILE A 636 6.97 6.77 10.17
N SER A 637 6.22 7.18 9.14
CA SER A 637 4.78 6.89 9.03
C SER A 637 4.45 5.41 8.92
N GLY A 638 5.37 4.61 8.37
CA GLY A 638 5.20 3.16 8.20
C GLY A 638 5.66 2.33 9.40
N THR A 639 6.01 2.97 10.52
CA THR A 639 6.61 2.32 11.69
C THR A 639 5.63 1.39 12.40
N LEU A 640 6.08 0.16 12.70
CA LEU A 640 5.36 -0.76 13.56
C LEU A 640 5.64 -0.47 15.05
N THR A 641 4.67 -0.80 15.91
CA THR A 641 4.99 -0.95 17.33
C THR A 641 6.00 -2.08 17.51
N GLN A 642 6.91 -2.00 18.48
CA GLN A 642 7.86 -3.09 18.76
C GLN A 642 7.13 -4.43 18.95
N ARG A 643 5.98 -4.41 19.64
CA ARG A 643 5.12 -5.57 19.81
C ARG A 643 4.63 -6.15 18.47
N ASP A 644 4.17 -5.31 17.55
CA ASP A 644 3.71 -5.75 16.23
C ASP A 644 4.89 -6.20 15.33
N LEU A 645 6.07 -5.59 15.47
CA LEU A 645 7.30 -5.99 14.76
C LEU A 645 7.75 -7.41 15.14
N PHE A 646 7.81 -7.72 16.43
CA PHE A 646 8.17 -9.08 16.86
C PHE A 646 7.06 -10.08 16.51
N ALA A 647 5.79 -9.67 16.58
CA ALA A 647 4.67 -10.50 16.16
C ALA A 647 4.74 -10.89 14.68
N ILE A 648 4.98 -9.93 13.77
CA ILE A 648 5.02 -10.23 12.33
C ILE A 648 6.21 -11.12 11.96
N LEU A 649 7.36 -10.95 12.61
CA LEU A 649 8.51 -11.84 12.48
C LEU A 649 8.15 -13.25 12.94
N GLU A 650 7.61 -13.39 14.15
CA GLU A 650 7.19 -14.68 14.69
C GLU A 650 6.18 -15.35 13.75
N GLU A 651 5.13 -14.64 13.33
CA GLU A 651 4.07 -15.11 12.43
C GLU A 651 4.57 -15.47 11.03
N SER A 652 5.67 -14.89 10.58
CA SER A 652 6.36 -15.28 9.34
C SER A 652 7.21 -16.54 9.49
N GLY A 653 7.40 -17.03 10.73
CA GLY A 653 8.12 -18.25 11.05
C GLY A 653 9.50 -18.05 11.69
N PHE A 654 9.90 -16.80 11.95
CA PHE A 654 11.19 -16.52 12.58
C PHE A 654 11.23 -16.97 14.04
N THR A 655 12.44 -17.32 14.47
CA THR A 655 12.81 -17.72 15.83
C THR A 655 14.04 -16.94 16.31
N ALA A 656 14.44 -17.12 17.56
CA ALA A 656 15.64 -16.55 18.20
C ALA A 656 15.74 -15.02 18.02
N MET A 657 14.61 -14.35 18.19
CA MET A 657 14.50 -12.91 17.94
C MET A 657 15.02 -12.10 19.14
N ARG A 658 15.85 -11.09 18.90
CA ARG A 658 16.40 -10.23 19.94
C ARG A 658 16.65 -8.80 19.46
N ILE A 659 16.55 -7.84 20.37
CA ILE A 659 17.00 -6.47 20.15
C ILE A 659 18.49 -6.40 20.52
N ILE A 660 19.35 -6.10 19.54
CA ILE A 660 20.79 -5.88 19.75
C ILE A 660 21.03 -4.48 20.31
N ARG A 661 20.38 -3.47 19.72
CA ARG A 661 20.50 -2.07 20.13
C ARG A 661 19.15 -1.37 20.08
N ARG A 662 18.96 -0.43 20.99
CA ARG A 662 17.80 0.46 21.03
C ARG A 662 18.20 1.83 21.56
N PHE A 663 17.87 2.89 20.83
CA PHE A 663 18.09 4.26 21.29
C PHE A 663 16.96 5.18 20.84
N PRO A 664 16.67 6.26 21.60
CA PRO A 664 15.73 7.29 21.17
C PRO A 664 16.17 7.90 19.83
N TYR A 665 15.24 8.01 18.88
CA TYR A 665 15.51 8.57 17.56
C TYR A 665 14.93 9.97 17.41
N ARG A 666 13.60 10.11 17.50
CA ARG A 666 12.92 11.40 17.37
C ARG A 666 11.56 11.38 18.08
N VAL A 667 11.07 12.55 18.48
CA VAL A 667 9.69 12.75 18.92
C VAL A 667 8.90 13.43 17.82
N VAL A 668 7.75 12.88 17.43
CA VAL A 668 6.87 13.45 16.40
C VAL A 668 5.45 13.51 16.93
N GLY A 669 4.84 14.70 16.92
CA GLY A 669 3.47 14.88 17.44
C GLY A 669 3.30 14.43 18.91
N GLY A 670 4.37 14.48 19.71
CA GLY A 670 4.37 13.98 21.10
C GLY A 670 4.56 12.46 21.25
N HIS A 671 4.80 11.73 20.15
CA HIS A 671 5.09 10.29 20.17
C HIS A 671 6.58 10.00 20.02
N ASP A 672 7.09 9.08 20.84
CA ASP A 672 8.50 8.67 20.85
C ASP A 672 8.78 7.58 19.81
N PHE A 673 9.76 7.83 18.95
CA PHE A 673 10.29 6.86 17.99
C PHE A 673 11.70 6.45 18.39
N TYR A 674 12.00 5.16 18.22
CA TYR A 674 13.28 4.55 18.57
C TYR A 674 13.91 3.92 17.34
N SER A 675 15.24 4.04 17.22
CA SER A 675 15.99 3.18 16.31
C SER A 675 16.25 1.86 17.02
N VAL A 676 15.84 0.77 16.41
CA VAL A 676 16.04 -0.59 16.93
C VAL A 676 16.85 -1.41 15.94
N THR A 677 17.84 -2.12 16.45
CA THR A 677 18.56 -3.14 15.68
C THR A 677 18.11 -4.51 16.17
N VAL A 678 17.54 -5.30 15.28
CA VAL A 678 16.90 -6.57 15.58
C VAL A 678 17.61 -7.69 14.83
N GLU A 679 17.83 -8.81 15.50
CA GLU A 679 18.21 -10.08 14.88
C GLU A 679 17.04 -11.06 14.99
N ALA A 680 16.81 -11.82 13.93
CA ALA A 680 15.87 -12.95 13.90
C ALA A 680 16.43 -14.07 13.00
N ARG A 681 16.06 -15.32 13.27
CA ARG A 681 16.60 -16.51 12.58
C ARG A 681 15.51 -17.34 11.93
N LYS A 682 15.84 -17.96 10.80
CA LYS A 682 15.03 -19.02 10.21
C LYS A 682 15.37 -20.33 10.93
N PRO A 683 14.40 -21.08 11.46
CA PRO A 683 14.68 -22.31 12.19
C PRO A 683 15.37 -23.35 11.28
N LEU A 684 16.15 -24.24 11.89
CA LEU A 684 16.68 -25.41 11.20
C LEU A 684 15.53 -26.32 10.74
N ALA A 685 15.67 -26.93 9.57
CA ALA A 685 14.63 -27.79 8.97
C ALA A 685 14.25 -28.97 9.88
N LEU A 686 15.17 -29.45 10.72
CA LEU A 686 14.93 -30.40 11.79
C LEU A 686 15.72 -29.92 13.02
N PRO A 687 15.07 -29.25 13.99
CA PRO A 687 15.75 -28.92 15.23
C PRO A 687 16.15 -30.23 15.92
N PRO A 688 17.40 -30.33 16.42
CA PRO A 688 17.87 -31.57 16.99
C PRO A 688 17.06 -31.93 18.24
N ARG A 689 16.64 -33.20 18.34
CA ARG A 689 16.13 -33.71 19.60
C ARG A 689 17.30 -33.88 20.57
N ARG A 690 17.18 -33.28 21.74
CA ARG A 690 18.20 -33.35 22.78
C ARG A 690 17.55 -33.75 24.09
N LYS A 691 18.29 -34.53 24.88
CA LYS A 691 17.91 -34.84 26.24
C LYS A 691 18.29 -33.62 27.08
N VAL A 692 17.35 -33.07 27.84
CA VAL A 692 17.57 -31.86 28.66
C VAL A 692 17.13 -32.10 30.09
N LEU A 693 17.75 -31.37 31.02
CA LEU A 693 17.39 -31.30 32.42
C LEU A 693 17.13 -29.83 32.79
N TYR A 694 15.88 -29.51 33.16
CA TYR A 694 15.56 -28.18 33.70
C TYR A 694 15.83 -28.15 35.21
N ARG A 695 16.76 -27.30 35.64
CA ARG A 695 17.25 -27.26 37.02
C ARG A 695 16.36 -26.43 37.97
N GLY A 696 15.51 -25.55 37.44
CA GLY A 696 14.77 -24.55 38.23
C GLY A 696 15.23 -23.12 37.90
N PRO A 697 14.81 -22.09 38.65
CA PRO A 697 14.20 -22.14 40.00
C PRO A 697 12.67 -22.30 40.03
N PHE A 698 11.99 -22.07 38.90
CA PHE A 698 10.54 -22.20 38.82
C PHE A 698 10.12 -23.67 38.75
N ARG A 699 8.90 -24.01 39.23
CA ARG A 699 8.39 -25.40 39.21
C ARG A 699 8.34 -26.01 37.81
N ALA A 700 8.09 -25.21 36.80
CA ALA A 700 8.13 -25.60 35.40
C ALA A 700 8.42 -24.38 34.51
N VAL A 701 8.91 -24.64 33.30
CA VAL A 701 9.04 -23.67 32.20
C VAL A 701 8.38 -24.25 30.95
N VAL A 702 7.97 -23.37 30.03
CA VAL A 702 7.48 -23.75 28.71
C VAL A 702 8.60 -23.46 27.72
N THR A 703 9.01 -24.48 26.98
CA THR A 703 10.00 -24.38 25.88
C THR A 703 9.40 -23.63 24.69
N ALA A 704 10.25 -23.20 23.76
CA ALA A 704 9.81 -22.54 22.53
C ALA A 704 8.88 -23.42 21.66
N SER A 705 9.04 -24.75 21.75
CA SER A 705 8.16 -25.73 21.11
C SER A 705 6.83 -25.96 21.84
N GLY A 706 6.58 -25.26 22.95
CA GLY A 706 5.38 -25.41 23.78
C GLY A 706 5.44 -26.61 24.75
N GLU A 707 6.56 -27.35 24.80
CA GLU A 707 6.74 -28.44 25.75
C GLU A 707 6.97 -27.89 27.17
N VAL A 708 6.21 -28.38 28.14
CA VAL A 708 6.41 -28.04 29.56
C VAL A 708 7.52 -28.90 30.16
N LEU A 709 8.52 -28.27 30.77
CA LEU A 709 9.62 -28.92 31.50
C LEU A 709 9.49 -28.65 32.99
N ARG A 710 9.47 -29.69 33.83
CA ARG A 710 9.42 -29.54 35.30
C ARG A 710 10.82 -29.55 35.89
N ALA A 711 11.00 -28.83 37.00
CA ALA A 711 12.30 -28.79 37.68
C ALA A 711 12.72 -30.21 38.13
N GLY A 712 13.95 -30.61 37.80
CA GLY A 712 14.50 -31.94 38.09
C GLY A 712 14.13 -33.04 37.09
N GLU A 713 13.32 -32.75 36.08
CA GLU A 713 12.91 -33.71 35.06
C GLU A 713 13.94 -33.77 33.91
N VAL A 714 14.38 -34.98 33.57
CA VAL A 714 15.14 -35.25 32.34
C VAL A 714 14.17 -35.63 31.24
N ARG A 715 14.10 -34.83 30.18
CA ARG A 715 13.17 -35.06 29.06
C ARG A 715 13.86 -34.92 27.73
N THR A 716 13.46 -35.70 26.73
CA THR A 716 13.93 -35.49 25.36
C THR A 716 12.96 -34.56 24.65
N ILE A 717 13.41 -33.34 24.39
CA ILE A 717 12.62 -32.31 23.70
C ILE A 717 13.20 -32.04 22.32
N VAL A 718 12.40 -31.41 21.48
CA VAL A 718 12.95 -30.70 20.31
C VAL A 718 13.62 -29.44 20.87
N LEU A 719 14.97 -29.40 20.86
CA LEU A 719 15.70 -28.27 21.42
C LEU A 719 15.81 -27.18 20.35
N HIS A 720 15.16 -26.06 20.61
CA HIS A 720 15.30 -24.85 19.83
C HIS A 720 16.42 -23.98 20.42
N GLU A 721 17.07 -23.15 19.61
CA GLU A 721 18.06 -22.17 20.10
C GLU A 721 17.46 -21.19 21.14
N GLU A 722 16.14 -21.00 21.10
CA GLU A 722 15.36 -20.14 22.01
C GLU A 722 15.14 -20.73 23.40
N ASP A 723 15.29 -22.06 23.55
CA ASP A 723 15.18 -22.70 24.84
C ASP A 723 16.34 -22.21 25.72
N LEU A 724 16.05 -21.89 26.99
CA LEU A 724 16.98 -21.29 27.97
C LEU A 724 18.28 -22.08 28.17
N THR A 725 19.22 -22.07 27.22
CA THR A 725 20.48 -22.78 27.34
C THR A 725 21.43 -22.02 28.28
N GLY A 726 22.09 -22.75 29.18
CA GLY A 726 22.93 -22.18 30.26
C GLY A 726 22.56 -22.73 31.64
N HIS A 727 22.61 -21.91 32.69
CA HIS A 727 22.46 -22.35 34.08
C HIS A 727 21.11 -23.02 34.44
N ALA A 728 20.04 -22.76 33.68
CA ALA A 728 18.68 -23.25 33.96
C ALA A 728 18.32 -24.53 33.18
N LEU A 729 18.74 -24.68 31.92
CA LEU A 729 18.48 -25.86 31.09
C LEU A 729 19.81 -26.51 30.67
N LEU A 730 20.07 -27.69 31.21
CA LEU A 730 21.27 -28.47 30.91
C LEU A 730 20.97 -29.42 29.75
N VAL A 731 21.75 -29.31 28.67
CA VAL A 731 21.68 -30.22 27.52
C VAL A 731 22.56 -31.43 27.84
N LEU A 732 22.02 -32.63 27.71
CA LEU A 732 22.71 -33.89 27.99
C LEU A 732 23.14 -34.58 26.69
N ASP A 733 24.37 -35.09 26.64
CA ASP A 733 24.87 -35.96 25.58
C ASP A 733 24.25 -37.38 25.67
N GLU A 734 24.65 -38.28 24.76
CA GLU A 734 24.15 -39.65 24.73
C GLU A 734 24.53 -40.47 25.98
N GLN A 735 25.63 -40.09 26.64
CA GLN A 735 26.15 -40.71 27.85
C GLN A 735 25.56 -40.09 29.13
N GLY A 736 24.79 -39.00 29.01
CA GLY A 736 24.16 -38.28 30.11
C GLY A 736 25.04 -37.19 30.75
N HIS A 737 26.16 -36.81 30.14
CA HIS A 737 26.97 -35.68 30.57
C HIS A 737 26.42 -34.35 30.04
N ILE A 738 26.76 -33.25 30.70
CA ILE A 738 26.33 -31.91 30.31
C ILE A 738 27.15 -31.46 29.09
N ALA A 739 26.46 -31.21 27.98
CA ALA A 739 27.02 -30.87 26.67
C ALA A 739 27.04 -29.36 26.37
N ASN A 740 26.41 -28.51 27.20
CA ASN A 740 26.42 -27.04 27.08
C ASN A 740 27.15 -26.37 28.27
N PRO A 741 28.48 -26.45 28.33
CA PRO A 741 29.26 -26.06 29.50
C PRO A 741 29.51 -24.55 29.61
N ASP A 742 28.70 -23.69 29.00
CA ASP A 742 28.80 -22.23 29.17
C ASP A 742 28.37 -21.85 30.59
N PHE A 743 29.26 -22.16 31.53
CA PHE A 743 29.36 -21.49 32.81
C PHE A 743 29.93 -20.11 32.48
N ASP A 744 29.12 -19.06 32.68
CA ASP A 744 29.60 -17.69 32.63
C ASP A 744 30.98 -17.60 33.30
N ALA A 745 31.95 -17.06 32.57
CA ALA A 745 33.29 -16.74 33.05
C ALA A 745 33.26 -15.57 34.06
N GLY A 746 32.41 -15.68 35.07
CA GLY A 746 32.08 -14.65 36.05
C GLY A 746 31.38 -15.23 37.28
N GLY A 747 31.91 -16.32 37.87
CA GLY A 747 31.32 -16.89 39.09
C GLY A 747 32.11 -18.04 39.70
N THR A 748 33.16 -17.72 40.45
CA THR A 748 33.78 -18.52 41.54
C THR A 748 33.96 -20.04 41.33
N SER A 749 35.21 -20.39 41.01
CA SER A 749 36.00 -21.54 41.49
C SER A 749 35.30 -22.55 42.43
N CYS A 750 35.26 -23.82 42.01
CA CYS A 750 35.51 -24.94 42.92
C CYS A 750 36.20 -26.11 42.19
N CYS A 751 37.52 -26.20 42.43
CA CYS A 751 38.35 -27.41 42.44
C CYS A 751 38.34 -28.34 41.22
N CYS A 752 39.29 -28.11 40.30
CA CYS A 752 40.36 -29.04 39.90
C CYS A 752 40.84 -28.72 38.47
N GLY A 753 42.06 -28.17 38.34
CA GLY A 753 42.77 -28.11 37.04
C GLY A 753 43.31 -29.48 36.63
N PRO A 754 43.65 -29.67 35.34
CA PRO A 754 45.07 -29.55 35.00
C PRO A 754 45.42 -28.90 33.65
N ALA A 755 46.56 -28.22 33.69
CA ALA A 755 47.65 -28.03 32.72
C ALA A 755 47.37 -27.81 31.21
N ALA A 756 47.85 -26.67 30.74
CA ALA A 756 48.09 -26.33 29.34
C ALA A 756 49.21 -27.20 28.71
N GLY A 757 49.07 -27.49 27.41
CA GLY A 757 50.14 -28.08 26.60
C GLY A 757 49.77 -28.18 25.12
N GLN A 758 50.39 -27.30 24.32
CA GLN A 758 50.88 -27.50 22.94
C GLN A 758 49.92 -28.07 21.87
N GLU A 759 49.55 -27.23 20.89
CA GLU A 759 49.65 -27.52 19.44
C GLU A 759 49.19 -26.32 18.58
N ILE A 760 49.99 -25.24 18.56
CA ILE A 760 49.90 -24.16 17.56
C ILE A 760 51.16 -24.24 16.68
N ALA A 761 51.24 -25.29 15.87
CA ALA A 761 52.33 -25.44 14.89
C ALA A 761 51.94 -26.26 13.62
N ALA A 762 50.70 -26.72 13.47
CA ALA A 762 50.31 -27.62 12.37
C ALA A 762 49.23 -27.06 11.41
N LEU A 763 48.79 -25.81 11.56
CA LEU A 763 47.69 -25.22 10.78
C LEU A 763 48.13 -24.30 9.63
N LEU A 764 49.37 -24.44 9.16
CA LEU A 764 49.88 -23.73 7.98
C LEU A 764 50.49 -24.70 6.99
N GLN A 765 49.67 -25.31 6.14
CA GLN A 765 50.04 -25.74 4.78
C GLN A 765 48.83 -26.38 4.07
N LYS A 766 48.24 -25.64 3.12
CA LYS A 766 47.77 -26.12 1.80
C LYS A 766 47.05 -24.98 1.06
N LEU A 767 47.80 -24.28 0.21
CA LEU A 767 47.24 -23.45 -0.87
C LEU A 767 47.29 -24.26 -2.17
N PRO A 768 46.20 -24.40 -2.94
CA PRO A 768 46.26 -24.81 -4.33
C PRO A 768 46.78 -23.66 -5.22
N LYS A 769 47.40 -24.03 -6.35
CA LYS A 769 48.09 -23.13 -7.27
C LYS A 769 47.15 -22.42 -8.26
N HIS A 770 47.63 -21.24 -8.61
CA HIS A 770 47.18 -20.12 -9.45
C HIS A 770 46.56 -20.32 -10.86
N ASP A 771 46.16 -21.51 -11.34
CA ASP A 771 45.70 -21.63 -12.75
C ASP A 771 44.40 -22.43 -12.90
N ALA A 772 43.24 -21.84 -12.57
CA ALA A 772 41.92 -22.25 -13.07
C ALA A 772 40.81 -21.25 -12.67
N LEU A 773 40.80 -20.03 -13.21
CA LEU A 773 39.62 -19.16 -13.15
C LEU A 773 38.76 -19.42 -14.40
N THR A 774 37.66 -20.15 -14.22
CA THR A 774 36.61 -20.25 -15.25
C THR A 774 35.43 -19.38 -14.80
N PRO A 775 34.94 -18.42 -15.60
CA PRO A 775 33.71 -17.72 -15.29
C PRO A 775 32.54 -18.70 -15.35
N LEU A 776 31.83 -18.89 -14.24
CA LEU A 776 30.56 -19.62 -14.23
C LEU A 776 29.43 -18.65 -14.57
N ALA A 777 28.88 -18.82 -15.77
CA ALA A 777 27.76 -18.07 -16.30
C ALA A 777 26.49 -18.33 -15.47
N LEU A 778 25.97 -17.29 -14.80
CA LEU A 778 24.56 -17.20 -14.44
C LEU A 778 23.91 -16.27 -15.46
N THR A 779 23.25 -16.85 -16.45
CA THR A 779 22.39 -16.11 -17.38
C THR A 779 21.09 -15.78 -16.65
N PRO A 780 20.57 -14.54 -16.73
CA PRO A 780 19.24 -14.23 -16.22
C PRO A 780 18.18 -15.08 -16.94
N PRO A 781 17.07 -15.44 -16.28
CA PRO A 781 15.92 -15.99 -16.99
C PRO A 781 15.43 -14.95 -18.01
N THR A 782 15.22 -15.39 -19.25
CA THR A 782 14.69 -14.56 -20.34
C THR A 782 13.34 -13.93 -19.95
N PRO A 783 13.06 -12.71 -20.45
CA PRO A 783 11.96 -11.85 -20.00
C PRO A 783 10.57 -12.44 -20.19
#